data_AF-A0AAF0DH51-F1
#
_entry.id   AF-A0AAF0DH51-F1
#
_cell.length_a   1.000
_cell.length_b   1.000
_cell.length_c   1.000
_cell.angle_alpha   90.00
_cell.angle_beta   90.00
_cell.angle_gamma   90.00
#
_symmetry.space_group_name_H-M   'P 1'
#
loop_
_entity.id
_entity.type
_entity.pdbx_description
1 polymer ?
#
loop_
_entity_poly.entity_id
_entity_poly.type
_entity_poly.pdbx_seq_one_letter_code
_entity_poly.pdbx_strand_id
1 'polypeptide(L)'
;MVLAMAGVDIIDIRRNNFNNSLAKEILRGLDVKKGAQRSLPTLLLYNAEGLRLFEEITFLEEYYPTNAEIEVLKTHATNIVERVPENAQLVELGSGNLRKIEILLKEFEQRKKPVEYLALDVSLEELHRTFAEIPSKSYKYVKCGGLLGTYDDALAWLKRAENRRKPTWVLSMGSSIGNFAQSEAASLLGGFARTLGPNDSLLIGLDSCKDPQKVFRAYHDSKNVTRKFYLNGLVNANSILGFDAFQGDEWDVVGEYDEENGCHKAFYTPTKDITIEGLSFKTGERIFFEQAIKYGTQEYEALWQQSGLNSTARFSNSTGDYNIHLLSSSPYIVPTQPAEYAAAVTPSLKEYEALWKLWDLVTTGMLPQNELSSKPIKLRNAFVFYLGHIPAFLDTHITRATGDQPTEPRSYASIFERGIDPDVDDPEKCHDHSEIPAEWPPVEEILRFQTNVRNKARSLLQKAQSVADRGVHEALWIGYEHEAMHLETFLYMLLQSDKALPPPKISTPDFEYLAMRSAQESVPNEWFTVPEQTISIGLDDPDPSQIPTQSFAWDNEKPCRSSKVSSFVAKGRPVTNGEYSKYLEANELGTFPASWTEAPPASAKLNGHANEATNRVNGHRSGGTSASAGFLNKYCVRTVFGPVPLRFALDWPVAASYNELQGYANWVNCRIPTFEEVRSIYQYSILLKHQETNSEVLPTNGCSDDINGNGFDEPQSRKPRAPDHQPVSQASVGRVPVYIDLDGYNVGFKHWHPTPVTQNGNKLSGQGDMGGVWEWTSSSLEVHEGFKPMELYPKYTADFFGGKHNIVLGGSWATHPRIAGRTT
;
A
#
# COMPACT_ATOMS: atom_id res chain seq x y z
N MET A 1 24.17 28.14 7.16
CA MET A 1 24.56 29.57 7.17
C MET A 1 23.35 30.35 6.66
N VAL A 2 22.88 31.39 7.36
CA VAL A 2 21.71 32.17 6.91
C VAL A 2 22.19 33.21 5.90
N LEU A 3 21.68 33.15 4.68
CA LEU A 3 21.97 34.09 3.59
C LEU A 3 20.72 34.97 3.43
N ALA A 4 20.77 36.22 3.87
CA ALA A 4 19.61 37.11 3.84
C ALA A 4 19.77 38.22 2.80
N MET A 5 19.00 38.16 1.72
CA MET A 5 18.65 39.32 0.90
C MET A 5 17.14 39.24 0.60
N ALA A 6 16.44 40.39 0.66
CA ALA A 6 14.97 40.55 0.56
C ALA A 6 14.10 40.35 1.83
N GLY A 7 14.69 40.08 3.01
CA GLY A 7 13.94 40.02 4.28
C GLY A 7 13.20 38.70 4.54
N VAL A 8 13.52 37.66 3.77
CA VAL A 8 13.10 36.28 3.95
C VAL A 8 14.34 35.45 4.31
N ASP A 9 14.25 34.58 5.32
CA ASP A 9 15.37 33.77 5.77
C ASP A 9 15.61 32.60 4.79
N ILE A 10 16.80 32.51 4.19
CA ILE A 10 17.21 31.38 3.36
C ILE A 10 18.27 30.55 4.10
N ILE A 11 18.02 29.25 4.19
CA ILE A 11 18.89 28.26 4.85
C ILE A 11 19.56 27.39 3.78
N ASP A 12 20.89 27.42 3.73
CA ASP A 12 21.66 26.48 2.92
C ASP A 12 21.71 25.10 3.60
N ILE A 13 21.11 24.10 2.95
CA ILE A 13 20.97 22.73 3.46
C ILE A 13 21.80 21.71 2.67
N ARG A 14 22.58 22.15 1.67
CA ARG A 14 23.38 21.29 0.80
C ARG A 14 24.45 20.53 1.58
N ARG A 15 24.58 19.23 1.31
CA ARG A 15 25.53 18.34 2.03
C ARG A 15 26.85 18.09 1.31
N ASN A 16 26.87 18.20 -0.02
CA ASN A 16 28.02 17.88 -0.88
C ASN A 16 28.38 19.06 -1.79
N ASN A 17 29.58 19.03 -2.39
CA ASN A 17 29.91 19.94 -3.49
C ASN A 17 29.14 19.50 -4.75
N PHE A 18 27.94 20.04 -4.90
CA PHE A 18 26.96 19.76 -5.94
C PHE A 18 27.57 19.68 -7.35
N ASN A 19 28.35 20.69 -7.75
CA ASN A 19 28.96 20.77 -9.08
C ASN A 19 29.92 19.59 -9.33
N ASN A 20 30.71 19.19 -8.33
CA ASN A 20 31.63 18.06 -8.47
C ASN A 20 30.91 16.71 -8.60
N SER A 21 29.74 16.56 -7.96
CA SER A 21 28.92 15.35 -8.12
C SER A 21 28.32 15.29 -9.53
N LEU A 22 27.76 16.42 -9.97
CA LEU A 22 27.11 16.54 -11.27
C LEU A 22 28.11 16.34 -12.43
N ALA A 23 29.33 16.89 -12.32
CA ALA A 23 30.40 16.64 -13.29
C ALA A 23 30.75 15.14 -13.43
N LYS A 24 30.79 14.39 -12.33
CA LYS A 24 31.03 12.93 -12.35
C LYS A 24 29.87 12.18 -13.00
N GLU A 25 28.63 12.62 -12.76
CA GLU A 25 27.44 12.02 -13.37
C GLU A 25 27.40 12.23 -14.88
N ILE A 26 27.76 13.44 -15.35
CA ILE A 26 27.91 13.74 -16.78
C ILE A 26 28.90 12.75 -17.41
N LEU A 27 30.13 12.68 -16.88
CA LEU A 27 31.18 11.81 -17.45
C LEU A 27 30.78 10.33 -17.44
N ARG A 28 30.20 9.85 -16.33
CA ARG A 28 29.72 8.46 -16.21
C ARG A 28 28.57 8.15 -17.17
N GLY A 29 27.68 9.11 -17.42
CA GLY A 29 26.56 8.96 -18.34
C GLY A 29 26.96 8.92 -19.81
N LEU A 30 28.12 9.49 -20.15
CA LEU A 30 28.69 9.46 -21.49
C LEU A 30 29.60 8.25 -21.73
N ASP A 31 30.34 7.81 -20.71
CA ASP A 31 31.23 6.64 -20.75
C ASP A 31 30.53 5.36 -20.29
N VAL A 32 29.66 4.83 -21.15
CA VAL A 32 28.87 3.62 -20.89
C VAL A 32 29.43 2.39 -21.60
N LYS A 33 29.14 1.20 -21.07
CA LYS A 33 29.51 -0.07 -21.73
C LYS A 33 28.90 -0.16 -23.12
N LYS A 34 29.61 -0.78 -24.06
CA LYS A 34 29.17 -0.95 -25.45
C LYS A 34 27.77 -1.60 -25.51
N GLY A 35 26.81 -0.88 -26.11
CA GLY A 35 25.41 -1.31 -26.24
C GLY A 35 24.46 -0.71 -25.20
N ALA A 36 24.95 -0.02 -24.17
CA ALA A 36 24.11 0.76 -23.25
C ALA A 36 23.81 2.16 -23.82
N GLN A 37 22.66 2.73 -23.44
CA GLN A 37 22.28 4.09 -23.84
C GLN A 37 23.05 5.12 -23.01
N ARG A 38 23.62 6.12 -23.68
CA ARG A 38 24.23 7.28 -23.02
C ARG A 38 23.16 8.22 -22.50
N SER A 39 23.44 8.88 -21.37
CA SER A 39 22.52 9.81 -20.76
C SER A 39 23.22 11.02 -20.14
N LEU A 40 22.52 12.15 -20.07
CA LEU A 40 22.91 13.33 -19.32
C LEU A 40 21.90 13.61 -18.19
N PRO A 41 22.34 14.12 -17.03
CA PRO A 41 21.41 14.42 -15.93
C PRO A 41 20.44 15.56 -16.30
N THR A 42 19.15 15.37 -16.04
CA THR A 42 18.10 16.40 -16.26
C THR A 42 18.36 17.67 -15.46
N LEU A 43 19.09 17.56 -14.35
CA LEU A 43 19.46 18.69 -13.50
C LEU A 43 20.29 19.77 -14.21
N LEU A 44 20.93 19.41 -15.34
CA LEU A 44 21.62 20.37 -16.20
C LEU A 44 20.69 21.45 -16.75
N LEU A 45 19.40 21.17 -16.88
CA LEU A 45 18.42 22.10 -17.41
C LEU A 45 18.09 23.25 -16.45
N TYR A 46 18.42 23.15 -15.16
CA TYR A 46 17.91 24.03 -14.10
C TYR A 46 18.95 24.97 -13.47
N ASN A 47 19.88 25.51 -14.28
CA ASN A 47 20.63 26.70 -13.86
C ASN A 47 19.74 27.95 -13.96
N ALA A 48 20.26 29.13 -13.56
CA ALA A 48 19.49 30.38 -13.54
C ALA A 48 18.81 30.70 -14.90
N GLU A 49 19.53 30.57 -16.02
CA GLU A 49 18.96 30.80 -17.35
C GLU A 49 17.92 29.73 -17.73
N GLY A 50 18.17 28.47 -17.38
CA GLY A 50 17.24 27.39 -17.60
C GLY A 50 15.93 27.56 -16.86
N LEU A 51 15.97 27.99 -15.59
CA LEU A 51 14.79 28.32 -14.80
C LEU A 51 13.99 29.48 -15.42
N ARG A 52 14.67 30.50 -15.93
CA ARG A 52 14.04 31.63 -16.66
C ARG A 52 13.33 31.15 -17.94
N LEU A 53 13.97 30.26 -18.71
CA LEU A 53 13.36 29.67 -19.91
C LEU A 53 12.19 28.75 -19.55
N PHE A 54 12.30 27.97 -18.49
CA PHE A 54 11.21 27.12 -18.02
C PHE A 54 10.00 27.95 -17.56
N GLU A 55 10.24 29.08 -16.89
CA GLU A 55 9.16 30.02 -16.57
C GLU A 55 8.45 30.50 -17.84
N GLU A 56 9.17 30.88 -18.91
CA GLU A 56 8.55 31.24 -20.19
C GLU A 56 7.68 30.09 -20.75
N ILE A 57 8.15 28.84 -20.65
CA ILE A 57 7.39 27.65 -21.06
C ILE A 57 6.05 27.56 -20.30
N THR A 58 6.03 27.85 -19.00
CA THR A 58 4.81 27.76 -18.17
C THR A 58 3.72 28.79 -18.53
N PHE A 59 4.04 29.79 -19.36
CA PHE A 59 3.08 30.75 -19.92
C PHE A 59 2.63 30.41 -21.34
N LEU A 60 3.20 29.37 -21.98
CA LEU A 60 2.77 28.91 -23.29
C LEU A 60 1.42 28.21 -23.20
N GLU A 61 0.60 28.39 -24.23
CA GLU A 61 -0.70 27.71 -24.33
C GLU A 61 -0.50 26.20 -24.55
N GLU A 62 0.54 25.82 -25.32
CA GLU A 62 0.87 24.42 -25.57
C GLU A 62 1.29 23.67 -24.29
N TYR A 63 1.92 24.35 -23.32
CA TYR A 63 2.28 23.77 -22.02
C TYR A 63 1.10 23.79 -21.04
N TYR A 64 0.06 23.02 -21.37
CA TYR A 64 -1.17 22.92 -20.58
C TYR A 64 -1.01 22.55 -19.09
N PRO A 65 0.00 21.77 -18.61
CA PRO A 65 0.02 21.29 -17.23
C PRO A 65 -0.05 22.41 -16.20
N THR A 66 0.58 23.56 -16.46
CA THR A 66 0.55 24.72 -15.56
C THR A 66 -0.87 25.25 -15.35
N ASN A 67 -1.63 25.44 -16.44
CA ASN A 67 -2.98 25.99 -16.35
C ASN A 67 -3.97 24.98 -15.77
N ALA A 68 -3.79 23.69 -16.08
CA ALA A 68 -4.58 22.61 -15.48
C ALA A 68 -4.38 22.55 -13.95
N GLU A 69 -3.13 22.63 -13.47
CA GLU A 69 -2.83 22.67 -12.03
C GLU A 69 -3.41 23.92 -11.34
N ILE A 70 -3.29 25.10 -11.98
CA ILE A 70 -3.88 26.35 -11.47
C ILE A 70 -5.41 26.23 -11.34
N GLU A 71 -6.08 25.58 -12.29
CA GLU A 71 -7.51 25.33 -12.23
C GLU A 71 -7.88 24.47 -11.02
N VAL A 72 -7.16 23.38 -10.77
CA VAL A 72 -7.35 22.55 -9.56
C VAL A 72 -7.20 23.39 -8.30
N LEU A 73 -6.11 24.14 -8.20
CA LEU A 73 -5.81 24.96 -7.03
C LEU A 73 -6.90 26.01 -6.79
N LYS A 74 -7.35 26.73 -7.82
CA LYS A 74 -8.43 27.72 -7.68
C LYS A 74 -9.75 27.10 -7.28
N THR A 75 -10.08 25.94 -7.84
CA THR A 75 -11.35 25.25 -7.58
C THR A 75 -11.38 24.67 -6.17
N HIS A 76 -10.24 24.17 -5.68
CA HIS A 76 -10.17 23.37 -4.44
C HIS A 76 -9.34 23.99 -3.31
N ALA A 77 -8.83 25.22 -3.46
CA ALA A 77 -7.99 25.88 -2.45
C ALA A 77 -8.61 25.83 -1.05
N THR A 78 -9.90 26.15 -0.96
CA THR A 78 -10.67 26.05 0.28
C THR A 78 -10.56 24.67 0.93
N ASN A 79 -10.88 23.63 0.15
CA ASN A 79 -10.87 22.25 0.62
C ASN A 79 -9.48 21.79 1.05
N ILE A 80 -8.43 22.22 0.35
CA ILE A 80 -7.04 21.90 0.68
C ILE A 80 -6.63 22.59 1.98
N VAL A 81 -6.83 23.92 2.07
CA VAL A 81 -6.42 24.72 3.24
C VAL A 81 -7.13 24.30 4.52
N GLU A 82 -8.40 23.89 4.44
CA GLU A 82 -9.14 23.39 5.61
C GLU A 82 -8.51 22.13 6.21
N ARG A 83 -7.94 21.26 5.39
CA ARG A 83 -7.29 20.00 5.82
C ARG A 83 -5.90 20.21 6.43
N VAL A 84 -5.21 21.30 6.12
CA VAL A 84 -3.88 21.59 6.70
C VAL A 84 -4.01 21.90 8.19
N PRO A 85 -3.21 21.34 9.11
CA PRO A 85 -3.24 21.74 10.51
C PRO A 85 -2.85 23.22 10.73
N GLU A 86 -3.33 23.86 11.78
CA GLU A 86 -2.82 25.19 12.17
C GLU A 86 -1.35 25.11 12.56
N ASN A 87 -0.58 26.16 12.27
CA ASN A 87 0.86 26.28 12.50
C ASN A 87 1.71 25.23 11.76
N ALA A 88 1.17 24.64 10.68
CA ALA A 88 1.92 23.73 9.83
C ALA A 88 3.07 24.45 9.11
N GLN A 89 4.13 23.70 8.81
CA GLN A 89 5.15 24.11 7.84
C GLN A 89 4.86 23.45 6.48
N LEU A 90 4.90 24.23 5.41
CA LEU A 90 4.68 23.83 4.03
C LEU A 90 6.04 23.87 3.32
N VAL A 91 6.62 22.72 3.00
CA VAL A 91 7.90 22.60 2.31
C VAL A 91 7.63 22.27 0.85
N GLU A 92 7.74 23.25 -0.05
CA GLU A 92 7.55 23.04 -1.48
C GLU A 92 8.86 22.65 -2.16
N LEU A 93 8.88 21.45 -2.75
CA LEU A 93 10.01 20.90 -3.49
C LEU A 93 10.04 21.49 -4.90
N GLY A 94 11.11 22.22 -5.22
CA GLY A 94 11.29 22.80 -6.56
C GLY A 94 10.27 23.91 -6.80
N SER A 95 10.34 24.96 -5.99
CA SER A 95 9.30 26.00 -5.95
C SER A 95 9.14 26.78 -7.25
N GLY A 96 10.22 26.93 -8.04
CA GLY A 96 10.21 27.71 -9.28
C GLY A 96 9.56 29.09 -9.08
N ASN A 97 8.73 29.52 -10.04
CA ASN A 97 7.88 30.69 -9.85
C ASN A 97 6.68 30.38 -8.93
N LEU A 98 6.46 31.22 -7.92
CA LEU A 98 5.46 31.01 -6.88
C LEU A 98 3.99 31.29 -7.29
N ARG A 99 3.72 31.55 -8.58
CA ARG A 99 2.38 31.83 -9.13
C ARG A 99 1.33 30.80 -8.72
N LYS A 100 1.72 29.53 -8.62
CA LYS A 100 0.81 28.42 -8.28
C LYS A 100 0.54 28.39 -6.79
N ILE A 101 1.60 28.34 -5.98
CA ILE A 101 1.47 28.24 -4.53
C ILE A 101 0.83 29.48 -3.91
N GLU A 102 0.98 30.66 -4.53
CA GLU A 102 0.35 31.90 -4.08
C GLU A 102 -1.18 31.78 -3.96
N ILE A 103 -1.82 30.92 -4.75
CA ILE A 103 -3.24 30.62 -4.64
C ILE A 103 -3.58 30.06 -3.25
N LEU A 104 -2.79 29.10 -2.76
CA LEU A 104 -2.95 28.53 -1.41
C LEU A 104 -2.54 29.53 -0.34
N LEU A 105 -1.45 30.28 -0.52
CA LEU A 105 -0.98 31.27 0.47
C LEU A 105 -2.03 32.37 0.70
N LYS A 106 -2.65 32.87 -0.37
CA LYS A 106 -3.78 33.84 -0.27
C LYS A 106 -4.96 33.26 0.48
N GLU A 107 -5.25 31.98 0.27
CA GLU A 107 -6.35 31.30 0.93
C GLU A 107 -6.08 31.09 2.44
N PHE A 108 -4.84 30.74 2.83
CA PHE A 108 -4.43 30.71 4.24
C PHE A 108 -4.58 32.08 4.91
N GLU A 109 -4.13 33.14 4.23
CA GLU A 109 -4.25 34.52 4.73
C GLU A 109 -5.73 34.93 4.90
N GLN A 110 -6.58 34.66 3.90
CA GLN A 110 -8.01 34.96 3.96
C GLN A 110 -8.70 34.24 5.13
N ARG A 111 -8.34 32.98 5.38
CA ARG A 111 -8.86 32.19 6.52
C ARG A 111 -8.20 32.52 7.86
N LYS A 112 -7.20 33.40 7.89
CA LYS A 112 -6.44 33.74 9.11
C LYS A 112 -5.77 32.52 9.75
N LYS A 113 -5.33 31.58 8.92
CA LYS A 113 -4.81 30.29 9.37
C LYS A 113 -3.27 30.31 9.34
N PRO A 114 -2.59 30.31 10.50
CA PRO A 114 -1.16 30.54 10.55
C PRO A 114 -0.38 29.35 9.97
N VAL A 115 0.56 29.63 9.06
CA VAL A 115 1.46 28.64 8.45
C VAL A 115 2.85 29.22 8.17
N GLU A 116 3.85 28.34 8.07
CA GLU A 116 5.20 28.68 7.60
C GLU A 116 5.44 28.03 6.24
N TYR A 117 5.64 28.82 5.20
CA TYR A 117 5.93 28.37 3.85
C TYR A 117 7.44 28.40 3.58
N LEU A 118 8.00 27.28 3.16
CA LEU A 118 9.41 27.07 2.85
C LEU A 118 9.57 26.66 1.37
N ALA A 119 10.11 27.57 0.57
CA ALA A 119 10.43 27.32 -0.83
C ALA A 119 11.79 26.62 -0.97
N LEU A 120 11.84 25.42 -1.55
CA LEU A 120 13.10 24.74 -1.85
C LEU A 120 13.49 24.95 -3.31
N ASP A 121 14.72 25.42 -3.53
CA ASP A 121 15.31 25.50 -4.87
C ASP A 121 16.82 25.20 -4.85
N VAL A 122 17.37 24.83 -5.99
CA VAL A 122 18.81 24.62 -6.19
C VAL A 122 19.55 25.94 -6.50
N SER A 123 18.81 26.98 -6.90
CA SER A 123 19.33 28.30 -7.25
C SER A 123 19.02 29.35 -6.16
N LEU A 124 20.07 29.90 -5.57
CA LEU A 124 19.95 31.01 -4.60
C LEU A 124 19.40 32.28 -5.26
N GLU A 125 19.78 32.54 -6.50
CA GLU A 125 19.31 33.69 -7.27
C GLU A 125 17.80 33.59 -7.52
N GLU A 126 17.33 32.38 -7.85
CA GLU A 126 15.90 32.14 -8.06
C GLU A 126 15.10 32.33 -6.77
N LEU A 127 15.57 31.79 -5.64
CA LEU A 127 14.91 32.03 -4.35
C LEU A 127 14.77 33.53 -4.06
N HIS A 128 15.82 34.33 -4.29
CA HIS A 128 15.76 35.78 -4.11
C HIS A 128 14.76 36.45 -5.05
N ARG A 129 14.81 36.12 -6.36
CA ARG A 129 13.91 36.69 -7.37
C ARG A 129 12.46 36.44 -7.00
N THR A 130 12.16 35.20 -6.68
CA THR A 130 10.81 34.73 -6.47
C THR A 130 10.21 35.26 -5.17
N PHE A 131 11.00 35.44 -4.10
CA PHE A 131 10.54 36.14 -2.89
C PHE A 131 10.39 37.65 -3.07
N ALA A 132 11.06 38.26 -4.04
CA ALA A 132 10.87 39.67 -4.38
C ALA A 132 9.52 39.92 -5.08
N GLU A 133 8.99 38.92 -5.79
CA GLU A 133 7.70 38.99 -6.49
C GLU A 133 6.48 38.73 -5.59
N ILE A 134 6.65 37.98 -4.49
CA ILE A 134 5.57 37.76 -3.52
C ILE A 134 5.37 39.01 -2.65
N PRO A 135 4.12 39.42 -2.37
CA PRO A 135 3.81 40.45 -1.39
C PRO A 135 3.98 39.89 0.05
N SER A 136 5.13 39.32 0.39
CA SER A 136 5.37 38.59 1.63
C SER A 136 5.21 39.49 2.86
N LYS A 137 5.50 40.78 2.70
CA LYS A 137 5.26 41.84 3.69
C LYS A 137 3.78 42.14 3.96
N SER A 138 2.86 41.64 3.12
CA SER A 138 1.41 41.83 3.27
C SER A 138 0.73 40.69 4.03
N TYR A 139 1.36 39.52 4.13
CA TYR A 139 0.81 38.37 4.84
C TYR A 139 1.01 38.52 6.34
N LYS A 140 -0.06 38.32 7.12
CA LYS A 140 -0.05 38.31 8.59
C LYS A 140 -0.04 36.89 9.14
N TYR A 141 -0.58 35.94 8.40
CA TYR A 141 -0.74 34.55 8.82
C TYR A 141 0.20 33.60 8.08
N VAL A 142 0.77 34.02 6.95
CA VAL A 142 1.78 33.24 6.21
C VAL A 142 3.17 33.81 6.46
N LYS A 143 4.06 33.01 7.05
CA LYS A 143 5.49 33.32 7.15
C LYS A 143 6.25 32.61 6.03
N CYS A 144 7.02 33.34 5.22
CA CYS A 144 7.82 32.75 4.14
C CYS A 144 9.30 32.55 4.56
N GLY A 145 9.94 31.52 4.01
CA GLY A 145 11.35 31.18 4.17
C GLY A 145 11.85 30.36 2.97
N GLY A 146 13.16 30.26 2.77
CA GLY A 146 13.77 29.50 1.68
C GLY A 146 14.73 28.41 2.16
N LEU A 147 14.82 27.33 1.39
CA LEU A 147 15.79 26.25 1.54
C LEU A 147 16.60 26.15 0.25
N LEU A 148 17.93 26.25 0.36
CA LEU A 148 18.83 26.06 -0.78
C LEU A 148 19.38 24.64 -0.77
N GLY A 149 18.99 23.81 -1.74
CA GLY A 149 19.45 22.43 -1.87
C GLY A 149 18.60 21.55 -2.79
N THR A 150 18.96 20.28 -2.91
CA THR A 150 18.21 19.28 -3.70
C THR A 150 17.04 18.68 -2.92
N TYR A 151 16.23 17.85 -3.59
CA TYR A 151 15.17 17.09 -2.92
C TYR A 151 15.73 16.13 -1.86
N ASP A 152 16.88 15.51 -2.12
CA ASP A 152 17.59 14.66 -1.16
C ASP A 152 18.10 15.46 0.04
N ASP A 153 18.63 16.66 -0.19
CA ASP A 153 19.05 17.55 0.89
C ASP A 153 17.86 17.93 1.78
N ALA A 154 16.69 18.23 1.18
CA ALA A 154 15.46 18.55 1.91
C ALA A 154 14.92 17.36 2.71
N LEU A 155 14.84 16.18 2.09
CA LEU A 155 14.49 14.93 2.78
C LEU A 155 15.40 14.72 3.98
N ALA A 156 16.69 14.90 3.79
CA ALA A 156 17.66 14.63 4.82
C ALA A 156 17.71 15.74 5.89
N TRP A 157 17.38 16.98 5.54
CA TRP A 157 17.14 18.09 6.48
C TRP A 157 15.92 17.80 7.36
N LEU A 158 14.82 17.30 6.77
CA LEU A 158 13.61 16.89 7.48
C LEU A 158 13.83 15.67 8.40
N LYS A 159 14.81 14.80 8.13
CA LYS A 159 15.17 13.70 9.05
C LYS A 159 15.64 14.18 10.43
N ARG A 160 16.10 15.43 10.55
CA ARG A 160 16.50 16.00 11.84
C ARG A 160 15.27 16.44 12.64
N ALA A 161 15.13 15.92 13.86
CA ALA A 161 13.96 16.18 14.70
C ALA A 161 13.75 17.68 15.01
N GLU A 162 14.83 18.47 15.08
CA GLU A 162 14.73 19.92 15.29
C GLU A 162 13.98 20.66 14.16
N ASN A 163 14.00 20.13 12.94
CA ASN A 163 13.38 20.71 11.75
C ASN A 163 11.94 20.23 11.54
N ARG A 164 11.42 19.35 12.40
CA ARG A 164 10.05 18.79 12.33
C ARG A 164 9.32 18.90 13.66
N ARG A 165 9.41 20.08 14.28
CA ARG A 165 8.67 20.41 15.51
C ARG A 165 7.22 20.81 15.25
N LYS A 166 6.84 21.00 13.99
CA LYS A 166 5.51 21.40 13.52
C LYS A 166 4.95 20.32 12.59
N PRO A 167 3.61 20.21 12.45
CA PRO A 167 3.02 19.45 11.36
C PRO A 167 3.64 19.88 10.03
N THR A 168 4.11 18.93 9.23
CA THR A 168 4.90 19.19 8.03
C THR A 168 4.17 18.69 6.81
N TRP A 169 3.92 19.59 5.86
CA TRP A 169 3.36 19.25 4.56
C TRP A 169 4.46 19.40 3.53
N VAL A 170 4.76 18.34 2.79
CA VAL A 170 5.72 18.38 1.67
C VAL A 170 4.93 18.49 0.37
N LEU A 171 5.17 19.56 -0.38
CA LEU A 171 4.45 19.85 -1.61
C LEU A 171 5.36 19.55 -2.80
N SER A 172 4.86 18.85 -3.81
CA SER A 172 5.51 18.75 -5.12
C SER A 172 4.52 19.18 -6.18
N MET A 173 4.72 20.39 -6.70
CA MET A 173 3.83 21.05 -7.64
C MET A 173 4.44 21.02 -9.04
N GLY A 174 3.63 21.01 -10.08
CA GLY A 174 4.09 21.09 -11.47
C GLY A 174 4.46 19.77 -12.10
N SER A 175 3.99 18.64 -11.55
CA SER A 175 4.23 17.30 -12.10
C SER A 175 5.71 16.91 -12.23
N SER A 176 6.59 17.51 -11.42
CA SER A 176 8.03 17.20 -11.38
C SER A 176 8.33 15.74 -11.01
N ILE A 177 7.40 15.05 -10.34
CA ILE A 177 7.47 13.61 -10.08
C ILE A 177 7.48 12.79 -11.39
N GLY A 178 6.92 13.32 -12.48
CA GLY A 178 6.99 12.73 -13.82
C GLY A 178 8.39 12.68 -14.41
N ASN A 179 9.35 13.44 -13.86
CA ASN A 179 10.72 13.50 -14.39
C ASN A 179 11.59 12.32 -13.94
N PHE A 180 11.12 11.53 -12.98
CA PHE A 180 11.82 10.37 -12.44
C PHE A 180 11.36 9.09 -13.14
N ALA A 181 12.20 8.05 -13.16
CA ALA A 181 11.68 6.71 -13.41
C ALA A 181 10.71 6.31 -12.30
N GLN A 182 9.75 5.43 -12.59
CA GLN A 182 8.70 5.07 -11.63
C GLN A 182 9.26 4.54 -10.29
N SER A 183 10.31 3.71 -10.35
CA SER A 183 10.99 3.19 -9.16
C SER A 183 11.76 4.26 -8.37
N GLU A 184 12.33 5.24 -9.06
CA GLU A 184 13.02 6.38 -8.45
C GLU A 184 12.02 7.32 -7.76
N ALA A 185 10.89 7.61 -8.42
CA ALA A 185 9.78 8.36 -7.84
C ALA A 185 9.27 7.68 -6.56
N ALA A 186 9.03 6.37 -6.61
CA ALA A 186 8.57 5.60 -5.47
C ALA A 186 9.59 5.61 -4.32
N SER A 187 10.88 5.49 -4.64
CA SER A 187 11.97 5.55 -3.65
C SER A 187 12.06 6.92 -2.96
N LEU A 188 11.99 8.02 -3.73
CA LEU A 188 12.00 9.39 -3.22
C LEU A 188 10.82 9.63 -2.28
N LEU A 189 9.60 9.35 -2.76
CA LEU A 189 8.36 9.53 -2.01
C LEU A 189 8.32 8.63 -0.77
N GLY A 190 8.77 7.38 -0.87
CA GLY A 190 8.93 6.47 0.27
C GLY A 190 9.95 6.97 1.28
N GLY A 191 10.98 7.70 0.84
CA GLY A 191 11.91 8.41 1.70
C GLY A 191 11.20 9.43 2.60
N PHE A 192 10.35 10.27 2.00
CA PHE A 192 9.49 11.20 2.75
C PHE A 192 8.49 10.45 3.62
N ALA A 193 7.81 9.42 3.12
CA ALA A 193 6.84 8.64 3.88
C ALA A 193 7.41 8.07 5.19
N ARG A 194 8.64 7.52 5.14
CA ARG A 194 9.35 7.01 6.32
C ARG A 194 9.85 8.09 7.27
N THR A 195 10.00 9.32 6.78
CA THR A 195 10.48 10.46 7.57
C THR A 195 9.32 11.17 8.26
N LEU A 196 8.23 11.39 7.54
CA LEU A 196 7.06 12.14 7.97
C LEU A 196 6.27 11.37 9.02
N GLY A 197 5.85 12.11 10.04
CA GLY A 197 5.05 11.59 11.14
C GLY A 197 3.56 11.53 10.80
N PRO A 198 2.75 11.01 11.72
CA PRO A 198 1.31 10.83 11.47
C PRO A 198 0.50 12.12 11.25
N ASN A 199 1.02 13.29 11.66
CA ASN A 199 0.35 14.59 11.47
C ASN A 199 0.90 15.34 10.24
N ASP A 200 1.78 14.69 9.49
CA ASP A 200 2.43 15.24 8.32
C ASP A 200 1.72 14.71 7.05
N SER A 201 1.92 15.37 5.92
CA SER A 201 1.29 14.94 4.66
C SER A 201 2.15 15.30 3.45
N LEU A 202 1.88 14.66 2.32
CA LEU A 202 2.40 15.10 1.03
C LEU A 202 1.23 15.62 0.18
N LEU A 203 1.47 16.71 -0.54
CA LEU A 203 0.53 17.25 -1.52
C LEU A 203 1.22 17.24 -2.88
N ILE A 204 0.81 16.31 -3.76
CA ILE A 204 1.54 16.01 -5.00
C ILE A 204 0.64 16.27 -6.21
N GLY A 205 1.05 17.16 -7.10
CA GLY A 205 0.43 17.39 -8.40
C GLY A 205 0.97 16.45 -9.46
N LEU A 206 0.08 15.74 -10.17
CA LEU A 206 0.39 14.80 -11.24
C LEU A 206 -0.45 15.10 -12.49
N ASP A 207 0.21 15.07 -13.64
CA ASP A 207 -0.37 15.15 -14.96
C ASP A 207 -0.82 13.76 -15.41
N SER A 208 -2.10 13.63 -15.72
CA SER A 208 -2.77 12.37 -16.08
C SER A 208 -3.22 12.35 -17.55
N CYS A 209 -2.76 13.30 -18.36
CA CYS A 209 -3.13 13.38 -19.77
C CYS A 209 -2.63 12.17 -20.56
N LYS A 210 -3.53 11.59 -21.37
CA LYS A 210 -3.24 10.45 -22.24
C LYS A 210 -3.34 10.77 -23.74
N ASP A 211 -3.44 12.05 -24.10
CA ASP A 211 -3.42 12.49 -25.51
C ASP A 211 -1.97 12.69 -25.97
N PRO A 212 -1.44 11.83 -26.87
CA PRO A 212 -0.05 11.90 -27.33
C PRO A 212 0.32 13.24 -27.96
N GLN A 213 -0.59 13.83 -28.73
CA GLN A 213 -0.33 15.08 -29.46
C GLN A 213 -0.37 16.28 -28.53
N LYS A 214 -1.28 16.27 -27.56
CA LYS A 214 -1.33 17.30 -26.52
C LYS A 214 -0.07 17.26 -25.65
N VAL A 215 0.38 16.07 -25.24
CA VAL A 215 1.62 15.91 -24.47
C VAL A 215 2.84 16.30 -25.29
N PHE A 216 2.97 15.80 -26.52
CA PHE A 216 4.12 16.12 -27.38
C PHE A 216 4.28 17.63 -27.58
N ARG A 217 3.18 18.36 -27.88
CA ARG A 217 3.22 19.82 -28.08
C ARG A 217 3.60 20.60 -26.83
N ALA A 218 3.30 20.09 -25.64
CA ALA A 218 3.74 20.73 -24.40
C ALA A 218 5.28 20.81 -24.33
N TYR A 219 5.99 19.78 -24.80
CA TYR A 219 7.44 19.73 -24.79
C TYR A 219 8.08 20.07 -26.15
N HIS A 220 7.26 20.38 -27.15
CA HIS A 220 7.67 20.72 -28.51
C HIS A 220 6.87 21.94 -29.00
N ASP A 221 7.07 23.07 -28.32
CA ASP A 221 6.31 24.29 -28.58
C ASP A 221 6.68 24.95 -29.92
N SER A 222 5.72 25.68 -30.49
CA SER A 222 5.87 26.34 -31.79
C SER A 222 6.86 27.51 -31.80
N LYS A 223 7.19 28.06 -30.63
CA LYS A 223 8.10 29.21 -30.44
C LYS A 223 9.55 28.79 -30.17
N ASN A 224 9.82 27.49 -30.13
CA ASN A 224 11.09 26.87 -29.78
C ASN A 224 11.66 27.32 -28.42
N VAL A 225 10.81 27.64 -27.44
CA VAL A 225 11.27 28.01 -26.09
C VAL A 225 11.81 26.78 -25.37
N THR A 226 11.08 25.66 -25.41
CA THR A 226 11.51 24.37 -24.87
C THR A 226 12.79 23.86 -25.52
N ARG A 227 12.96 24.06 -26.84
CA ARG A 227 14.22 23.72 -27.51
C ARG A 227 15.40 24.54 -26.98
N LYS A 228 15.22 25.84 -26.71
CA LYS A 228 16.26 26.69 -26.10
C LYS A 228 16.57 26.23 -24.67
N PHE A 229 15.54 25.90 -23.89
CA PHE A 229 15.68 25.35 -22.55
C PHE A 229 16.53 24.07 -22.54
N TYR A 230 16.26 23.15 -23.47
CA TYR A 230 17.05 21.94 -23.64
C TYR A 230 18.50 22.24 -24.01
N LEU A 231 18.76 23.04 -25.05
CA LEU A 231 20.14 23.35 -25.43
C LEU A 231 20.92 24.11 -24.36
N ASN A 232 20.26 24.89 -23.52
CA ASN A 232 20.90 25.50 -22.35
C ASN A 232 21.49 24.46 -21.38
N GLY A 233 20.92 23.25 -21.32
CA GLY A 233 21.48 22.15 -20.53
C GLY A 233 22.92 21.79 -20.94
N LEU A 234 23.23 21.80 -22.24
CA LEU A 234 24.58 21.55 -22.75
C LEU A 234 25.54 22.71 -22.42
N VAL A 235 25.05 23.96 -22.48
CA VAL A 235 25.82 25.14 -22.07
C VAL A 235 26.17 25.05 -20.59
N ASN A 236 25.20 24.66 -19.75
CA ASN A 236 25.42 24.47 -18.32
C ASN A 236 26.41 23.31 -18.05
N ALA A 237 26.32 22.23 -18.82
CA ALA A 237 27.26 21.11 -18.73
C ALA A 237 28.71 21.56 -18.96
N ASN A 238 28.98 22.42 -19.94
CA ASN A 238 30.32 23.01 -20.15
C ASN A 238 30.80 23.78 -18.92
N SER A 239 29.92 24.61 -18.33
CA SER A 239 30.25 25.36 -17.12
C SER A 239 30.56 24.45 -15.92
N ILE A 240 29.86 23.31 -15.79
CA ILE A 240 30.05 22.34 -14.71
C ILE A 240 31.34 21.54 -14.90
N LEU A 241 31.64 21.16 -16.14
CA LEU A 241 32.86 20.41 -16.50
C LEU A 241 34.12 21.30 -16.47
N GLY A 242 33.97 22.61 -16.66
CA GLY A 242 35.08 23.57 -16.71
C GLY A 242 35.80 23.63 -18.05
N PHE A 243 35.23 23.05 -19.10
CA PHE A 243 35.73 23.09 -20.48
C PHE A 243 34.57 22.95 -21.48
N ASP A 244 34.79 23.36 -22.72
CA ASP A 244 33.76 23.41 -23.76
C ASP A 244 33.56 22.04 -24.46
N ALA A 245 32.94 21.11 -23.73
CA ALA A 245 32.61 19.77 -24.22
C ALA A 245 31.54 19.77 -25.33
N PHE A 246 30.57 20.69 -25.27
CA PHE A 246 29.39 20.71 -26.13
C PHE A 246 29.26 22.05 -26.86
N GLN A 247 29.45 22.06 -28.18
CA GLN A 247 29.29 23.25 -29.02
C GLN A 247 27.86 23.33 -29.58
N GLY A 248 27.10 24.37 -29.27
CA GLY A 248 25.65 24.40 -29.49
C GLY A 248 25.16 24.19 -30.94
N ASP A 249 25.97 24.50 -31.96
CA ASP A 249 25.67 24.26 -33.38
C ASP A 249 25.93 22.82 -33.84
N GLU A 250 26.61 22.03 -33.02
CA GLU A 250 26.91 20.61 -33.27
C GLU A 250 25.86 19.67 -32.68
N TRP A 251 24.84 20.20 -32.00
CA TRP A 251 23.81 19.42 -31.31
C TRP A 251 22.41 19.87 -31.68
N ASP A 252 21.52 18.90 -31.79
CA ASP A 252 20.07 19.11 -31.90
C ASP A 252 19.33 18.36 -30.78
N VAL A 253 18.03 18.62 -30.65
CA VAL A 253 17.17 17.99 -29.66
C VAL A 253 16.00 17.30 -30.34
N VAL A 254 15.81 16.03 -30.01
CA VAL A 254 14.70 15.21 -30.48
C VAL A 254 13.79 14.88 -29.30
N GLY A 255 12.52 15.26 -29.41
CA GLY A 255 11.46 14.83 -28.50
C GLY A 255 10.62 13.72 -29.13
N GLU A 256 10.12 12.80 -28.32
CA GLU A 256 9.13 11.81 -28.74
C GLU A 256 8.14 11.50 -27.62
N TYR A 257 6.95 11.06 -27.99
CA TYR A 257 5.98 10.51 -27.04
C TYR A 257 6.06 8.98 -27.12
N ASP A 258 6.39 8.38 -25.99
CA ASP A 258 6.40 6.94 -25.78
C ASP A 258 4.98 6.52 -25.36
N GLU A 259 4.23 5.94 -26.30
CA GLU A 259 2.85 5.52 -26.08
C GLU A 259 2.75 4.35 -25.08
N GLU A 260 3.75 3.46 -25.07
CA GLU A 260 3.78 2.28 -24.21
C GLU A 260 3.88 2.69 -22.73
N ASN A 261 4.76 3.64 -22.44
CA ASN A 261 5.01 4.12 -21.08
C ASN A 261 4.22 5.39 -20.72
N GLY A 262 3.44 5.93 -21.66
CA GLY A 262 2.68 7.16 -21.49
C GLY A 262 3.55 8.34 -21.06
N CYS A 263 4.71 8.54 -21.69
CA CYS A 263 5.68 9.54 -21.28
C CYS A 263 6.28 10.30 -22.47
N HIS A 264 6.61 11.58 -22.26
CA HIS A 264 7.47 12.31 -23.19
C HIS A 264 8.93 11.97 -22.89
N LYS A 265 9.77 11.80 -23.91
CA LYS A 265 11.23 11.62 -23.78
C LYS A 265 11.97 12.61 -24.67
N ALA A 266 13.10 13.13 -24.18
CA ALA A 266 13.95 14.04 -24.93
C ALA A 266 15.41 13.53 -24.99
N PHE A 267 16.02 13.73 -26.16
CA PHE A 267 17.37 13.29 -26.48
C PHE A 267 18.18 14.39 -27.14
N TYR A 268 19.47 14.50 -26.79
CA TYR A 268 20.42 15.25 -27.60
C TYR A 268 20.94 14.38 -28.72
N THR A 269 21.12 14.95 -29.91
CA THR A 269 21.67 14.27 -31.08
C THR A 269 22.76 15.09 -31.75
N PRO A 270 23.98 14.57 -31.95
CA PRO A 270 25.01 15.25 -32.72
C PRO A 270 24.58 15.44 -34.17
N THR A 271 24.82 16.63 -34.73
CA THR A 271 24.56 16.95 -36.14
C THR A 271 25.68 16.49 -37.08
N LYS A 272 26.82 16.09 -36.50
CA LYS A 272 27.98 15.49 -37.17
C LYS A 272 28.70 14.54 -36.21
N ASP A 273 29.65 13.76 -36.71
CA ASP A 273 30.52 12.94 -35.87
C ASP A 273 31.43 13.85 -35.02
N ILE A 274 31.42 13.66 -33.70
CA ILE A 274 32.16 14.47 -32.73
C ILE A 274 32.93 13.59 -31.75
N THR A 275 33.96 14.18 -31.14
CA THR A 275 34.76 13.52 -30.10
C THR A 275 34.88 14.44 -28.89
N ILE A 276 34.50 13.95 -27.72
CA ILE A 276 34.62 14.66 -26.45
C ILE A 276 35.50 13.82 -25.53
N GLU A 277 36.66 14.34 -25.11
CA GLU A 277 37.58 13.66 -24.19
C GLU A 277 37.88 12.19 -24.58
N GLY A 278 38.02 11.91 -25.89
CA GLY A 278 38.31 10.58 -26.42
C GLY A 278 37.08 9.67 -26.65
N LEU A 279 35.89 10.09 -26.22
CA LEU A 279 34.63 9.43 -26.53
C LEU A 279 34.11 9.89 -27.91
N SER A 280 33.86 8.93 -28.80
CA SER A 280 33.27 9.22 -30.12
C SER A 280 31.75 9.11 -30.08
N PHE A 281 31.09 10.10 -30.69
CA PHE A 281 29.64 10.15 -30.87
C PHE A 281 29.35 10.24 -32.36
N LYS A 282 28.39 9.43 -32.82
CA LYS A 282 27.99 9.41 -34.22
C LYS A 282 26.87 10.41 -34.49
N THR A 283 26.86 10.93 -35.71
CA THR A 283 25.77 11.75 -36.21
C THR A 283 24.43 11.06 -35.97
N GLY A 284 23.48 11.75 -35.35
CA GLY A 284 22.15 11.21 -35.03
C GLY A 284 22.09 10.24 -33.84
N GLU A 285 23.20 9.98 -33.15
CA GLU A 285 23.21 9.17 -31.93
C GLU A 285 22.36 9.85 -30.83
N ARG A 286 21.49 9.10 -30.17
CA ARG A 286 20.57 9.62 -29.15
C ARG A 286 21.16 9.54 -27.75
N ILE A 287 21.31 10.68 -27.09
CA ILE A 287 21.72 10.80 -25.69
C ILE A 287 20.52 11.24 -24.86
N PHE A 288 20.01 10.34 -24.02
CA PHE A 288 18.82 10.60 -23.19
C PHE A 288 19.11 11.67 -22.13
N PHE A 289 18.18 12.60 -21.87
CA PHE A 289 18.40 13.58 -20.79
C PHE A 289 17.16 13.99 -20.00
N GLU A 290 15.97 13.73 -20.50
CA GLU A 290 14.72 14.08 -19.81
C GLU A 290 13.61 13.13 -20.20
N GLN A 291 12.74 12.84 -19.24
CA GLN A 291 11.43 12.27 -19.49
C GLN A 291 10.36 13.01 -18.69
N ALA A 292 9.10 12.84 -19.07
CA ALA A 292 7.95 13.30 -18.30
C ALA A 292 6.81 12.28 -18.38
N ILE A 293 6.72 11.41 -17.36
CA ILE A 293 5.69 10.38 -17.21
C ILE A 293 4.34 11.01 -16.90
N LYS A 294 3.28 10.52 -17.55
CA LYS A 294 1.90 10.91 -17.32
C LYS A 294 1.18 9.83 -16.53
N TYR A 295 0.88 10.14 -15.26
CA TYR A 295 0.32 9.20 -14.31
C TYR A 295 -1.20 9.18 -14.43
N GLY A 296 -1.73 8.17 -15.13
CA GLY A 296 -3.13 7.82 -15.03
C GLY A 296 -3.43 7.15 -13.69
N THR A 297 -4.67 6.67 -13.55
CA THR A 297 -5.16 6.10 -12.29
C THR A 297 -4.35 4.90 -11.81
N GLN A 298 -4.04 3.97 -12.71
CA GLN A 298 -3.27 2.78 -12.36
C GLN A 298 -1.84 3.15 -11.96
N GLU A 299 -1.23 4.11 -12.67
CA GLU A 299 0.16 4.48 -12.49
C GLU A 299 0.40 5.23 -11.18
N TYR A 300 -0.45 6.21 -10.81
CA TYR A 300 -0.27 6.89 -9.52
C TYR A 300 -0.63 5.98 -8.33
N GLU A 301 -1.57 5.04 -8.46
CA GLU A 301 -1.91 4.12 -7.38
C GLU A 301 -0.77 3.14 -7.10
N ALA A 302 -0.17 2.58 -8.16
CA ALA A 302 1.05 1.80 -8.05
C ALA A 302 2.16 2.61 -7.38
N LEU A 303 2.33 3.88 -7.77
CA LEU A 303 3.32 4.77 -7.17
C LEU A 303 3.07 4.96 -5.67
N TRP A 304 1.83 5.21 -5.23
CA TRP A 304 1.51 5.37 -3.80
C TRP A 304 1.78 4.10 -3.01
N GLN A 305 1.35 2.94 -3.52
CA GLN A 305 1.58 1.66 -2.86
C GLN A 305 3.07 1.35 -2.70
N GLN A 306 3.86 1.48 -3.78
CA GLN A 306 5.31 1.28 -3.74
C GLN A 306 6.02 2.28 -2.82
N SER A 307 5.44 3.46 -2.63
CA SER A 307 5.96 4.49 -1.73
C SER A 307 5.54 4.31 -0.26
N GLY A 308 4.65 3.37 0.06
CA GLY A 308 4.05 3.24 1.40
C GLY A 308 3.16 4.43 1.78
N LEU A 309 2.53 5.06 0.79
CA LEU A 309 1.66 6.22 0.94
C LEU A 309 0.20 5.82 0.65
N ASN A 310 -0.73 6.49 1.33
CA ASN A 310 -2.16 6.35 1.10
C ASN A 310 -2.75 7.69 0.66
N SER A 311 -3.56 7.68 -0.41
CA SER A 311 -4.31 8.87 -0.85
C SER A 311 -5.52 9.09 0.04
N THR A 312 -5.54 10.22 0.74
CA THR A 312 -6.62 10.62 1.65
C THR A 312 -7.58 11.60 0.99
N ALA A 313 -7.14 12.31 -0.06
CA ALA A 313 -8.00 13.10 -0.93
C ALA A 313 -7.36 13.25 -2.33
N ARG A 314 -8.21 13.53 -3.32
CA ARG A 314 -7.81 13.86 -4.69
C ARG A 314 -8.61 15.07 -5.17
N PHE A 315 -7.94 16.00 -5.82
CA PHE A 315 -8.52 17.20 -6.40
C PHE A 315 -8.19 17.22 -7.89
N SER A 316 -9.21 17.25 -8.74
CA SER A 316 -9.04 17.20 -10.20
C SER A 316 -9.51 18.48 -10.88
N ASN A 317 -8.98 18.75 -12.07
CA ASN A 317 -9.49 19.80 -12.94
C ASN A 317 -10.77 19.33 -13.65
N SER A 318 -11.44 20.24 -14.35
CA SER A 318 -12.70 19.95 -15.05
C SER A 318 -12.61 18.84 -16.10
N THR A 319 -11.45 18.67 -16.73
CA THR A 319 -11.18 17.61 -17.72
C THR A 319 -10.71 16.30 -17.10
N GLY A 320 -10.34 16.28 -15.82
CA GLY A 320 -9.85 15.09 -15.11
C GLY A 320 -8.43 14.63 -15.48
N ASP A 321 -7.72 15.38 -16.32
CA ASP A 321 -6.37 15.06 -16.82
C ASP A 321 -5.25 15.70 -15.98
N TYR A 322 -5.57 16.36 -14.87
CA TYR A 322 -4.59 16.78 -13.86
C TYR A 322 -5.15 16.59 -12.45
N ASN A 323 -4.33 16.04 -11.56
CA ASN A 323 -4.74 15.66 -10.21
C ASN A 323 -3.76 16.17 -9.15
N ILE A 324 -4.26 16.78 -8.08
CA ILE A 324 -3.51 17.04 -6.84
C ILE A 324 -3.95 16.02 -5.80
N HIS A 325 -3.01 15.22 -5.30
CA HIS A 325 -3.24 14.18 -4.31
C HIS A 325 -2.77 14.64 -2.94
N LEU A 326 -3.64 14.49 -1.94
CA LEU A 326 -3.24 14.53 -0.54
C LEU A 326 -2.91 13.11 -0.09
N LEU A 327 -1.71 12.93 0.45
CA LEU A 327 -1.15 11.64 0.83
C LEU A 327 -0.69 11.69 2.29
N SER A 328 -0.92 10.59 3.01
CA SER A 328 -0.36 10.38 4.34
C SER A 328 0.55 9.16 4.32
N SER A 329 1.67 9.22 5.05
CA SER A 329 2.34 7.99 5.45
C SER A 329 1.44 7.25 6.43
N SER A 330 1.34 5.93 6.29
CA SER A 330 0.83 5.13 7.40
C SER A 330 1.92 5.13 8.48
N PRO A 331 1.70 5.69 9.67
CA PRO A 331 2.62 5.50 10.80
C PRO A 331 2.80 4.03 11.24
N TYR A 332 2.00 3.11 10.68
CA TYR A 332 1.94 1.70 11.07
C TYR A 332 2.10 0.78 9.85
N ILE A 333 3.13 1.00 9.03
CA ILE A 333 3.42 0.13 7.88
C ILE A 333 3.90 -1.23 8.38
N VAL A 334 3.13 -2.26 8.07
CA VAL A 334 3.55 -3.66 8.19
C VAL A 334 4.04 -4.11 6.81
N PRO A 335 5.28 -4.60 6.67
CA PRO A 335 5.84 -4.97 5.37
C PRO A 335 5.08 -6.15 4.75
N THR A 336 4.89 -6.12 3.43
CA THR A 336 4.16 -7.15 2.66
C THR A 336 5.06 -8.02 1.79
N GLN A 337 6.37 -7.72 1.77
CA GLN A 337 7.39 -8.52 1.09
C GLN A 337 8.04 -9.54 2.04
N PRO A 338 8.16 -10.83 1.67
CA PRO A 338 8.77 -11.87 2.51
C PRO A 338 10.19 -11.54 2.99
N ALA A 339 10.96 -10.87 2.12
CA ALA A 339 12.32 -10.42 2.43
C ALA A 339 12.37 -9.41 3.60
N GLU A 340 11.24 -8.81 3.98
CA GLU A 340 11.12 -7.88 5.09
C GLU A 340 10.33 -8.48 6.26
N TYR A 341 9.15 -9.07 6.02
CA TYR A 341 8.29 -9.57 7.11
C TYR A 341 8.68 -10.97 7.60
N ALA A 342 9.43 -11.74 6.82
CA ALA A 342 9.88 -13.10 7.14
C ALA A 342 11.37 -13.29 6.81
N ALA A 343 12.17 -12.23 6.95
CA ALA A 343 13.61 -12.23 6.66
C ALA A 343 14.40 -13.27 7.47
N ALA A 344 13.89 -13.63 8.66
CA ALA A 344 14.43 -14.67 9.52
C ALA A 344 13.31 -15.46 10.20
N VAL A 345 13.62 -16.72 10.54
CA VAL A 345 12.71 -17.65 11.23
C VAL A 345 12.20 -17.06 12.55
N THR A 346 13.09 -16.44 13.33
CA THR A 346 12.72 -15.72 14.56
C THR A 346 12.55 -14.23 14.25
N PRO A 347 11.42 -13.62 14.64
CA PRO A 347 11.20 -12.19 14.47
C PRO A 347 12.31 -11.37 15.14
N SER A 348 12.78 -10.33 14.45
CA SER A 348 13.77 -9.40 14.97
C SER A 348 13.20 -8.48 16.04
N LEU A 349 14.09 -7.83 16.81
CA LEU A 349 13.68 -6.79 17.76
C LEU A 349 12.89 -5.66 17.08
N LYS A 350 13.27 -5.29 15.85
CA LYS A 350 12.56 -4.26 15.08
C LYS A 350 11.11 -4.67 14.77
N GLU A 351 10.90 -5.94 14.40
CA GLU A 351 9.56 -6.48 14.15
C GLU A 351 8.71 -6.51 15.42
N TYR A 352 9.28 -6.93 16.55
CA TYR A 352 8.61 -6.87 17.86
C TYR A 352 8.21 -5.45 18.23
N GLU A 353 9.11 -4.49 18.09
CA GLU A 353 8.83 -3.10 18.42
C GLU A 353 7.77 -2.49 17.50
N ALA A 354 7.68 -2.93 16.24
CA ALA A 354 6.60 -2.56 15.34
C ALA A 354 5.26 -3.15 15.79
N LEU A 355 5.22 -4.45 16.11
CA LEU A 355 4.02 -5.12 16.62
C LEU A 355 3.55 -4.50 17.94
N TRP A 356 4.45 -4.20 18.88
CA TRP A 356 4.13 -3.55 20.15
C TRP A 356 3.54 -2.16 19.97
N LYS A 357 4.07 -1.35 19.04
CA LYS A 357 3.49 -0.03 18.73
C LYS A 357 2.08 -0.15 18.17
N LEU A 358 1.85 -1.15 17.31
CA LEU A 358 0.54 -1.40 16.73
C LEU A 358 -0.45 -1.92 17.79
N TRP A 359 0.00 -2.84 18.65
CA TRP A 359 -0.74 -3.30 19.82
C TRP A 359 -1.15 -2.14 20.72
N ASP A 360 -0.20 -1.28 21.10
CA ASP A 360 -0.47 -0.16 21.99
C ASP A 360 -1.44 0.84 21.34
N LEU A 361 -1.31 1.10 20.04
CA LEU A 361 -2.29 1.92 19.31
C LEU A 361 -3.69 1.33 19.39
N VAL A 362 -3.85 0.05 19.07
CA VAL A 362 -5.19 -0.56 18.99
C VAL A 362 -5.81 -0.66 20.37
N THR A 363 -5.01 -1.03 21.38
CA THR A 363 -5.55 -1.33 22.71
C THR A 363 -5.67 -0.12 23.63
N THR A 364 -4.90 0.94 23.39
CA THR A 364 -4.91 2.15 24.25
C THR A 364 -5.23 3.44 23.48
N GLY A 365 -5.06 3.45 22.15
CA GLY A 365 -5.36 4.61 21.30
C GLY A 365 -6.73 4.57 20.64
N MET A 366 -7.28 3.38 20.40
CA MET A 366 -8.60 3.18 19.76
C MET A 366 -9.73 2.85 20.74
N LEU A 367 -9.43 2.81 22.04
CA LEU A 367 -10.41 2.53 23.09
C LEU A 367 -10.27 3.55 24.23
N PRO A 368 -11.35 4.22 24.65
CA PRO A 368 -11.33 5.06 25.84
C PRO A 368 -10.96 4.23 27.08
N GLN A 369 -10.10 4.75 27.97
CA GLN A 369 -9.60 3.99 29.13
C GLN A 369 -10.73 3.49 30.06
N ASN A 370 -11.83 4.25 30.17
CA ASN A 370 -12.99 3.86 30.99
C ASN A 370 -13.78 2.68 30.40
N GLU A 371 -13.50 2.27 29.15
CA GLU A 371 -14.15 1.15 28.48
C GLU A 371 -13.34 -0.16 28.54
N LEU A 372 -12.18 -0.18 29.21
CA LEU A 372 -11.36 -1.40 29.33
C LEU A 372 -12.08 -2.55 30.05
N SER A 373 -13.04 -2.25 30.91
CA SER A 373 -13.88 -3.25 31.58
C SER A 373 -15.07 -3.70 30.72
N SER A 374 -15.29 -3.10 29.55
CA SER A 374 -16.39 -3.45 28.67
C SER A 374 -16.17 -4.80 27.99
N LYS A 375 -17.28 -5.47 27.68
CA LYS A 375 -17.34 -6.80 27.08
C LYS A 375 -18.34 -6.77 25.91
N PRO A 376 -17.93 -6.24 24.74
CA PRO A 376 -18.84 -6.05 23.60
C PRO A 376 -19.31 -7.38 22.99
N ILE A 377 -18.57 -8.47 23.20
CA ILE A 377 -18.95 -9.82 22.77
C ILE A 377 -19.17 -10.68 24.02
N LYS A 378 -20.41 -11.16 24.23
CA LYS A 378 -20.80 -11.95 25.42
C LYS A 378 -19.90 -13.18 25.66
N LEU A 379 -19.40 -13.79 24.60
CA LEU A 379 -18.58 -15.00 24.63
C LEU A 379 -17.07 -14.75 24.73
N ARG A 380 -16.63 -13.50 24.95
CA ARG A 380 -15.22 -13.12 25.11
C ARG A 380 -14.93 -12.53 26.48
N ASN A 381 -13.66 -12.40 26.83
CA ASN A 381 -13.24 -11.66 28.01
C ASN A 381 -13.43 -10.14 27.80
N ALA A 382 -13.41 -9.36 28.89
CA ALA A 382 -13.35 -7.90 28.80
C ALA A 382 -12.03 -7.43 28.19
N PHE A 383 -11.96 -6.23 27.62
CA PHE A 383 -10.74 -5.72 26.96
C PHE A 383 -9.49 -5.75 27.86
N VAL A 384 -9.63 -5.44 29.15
CA VAL A 384 -8.54 -5.44 30.14
C VAL A 384 -7.84 -6.79 30.26
N PHE A 385 -8.55 -7.91 30.03
CA PHE A 385 -7.94 -9.24 30.03
C PHE A 385 -6.81 -9.33 29.02
N TYR A 386 -7.02 -8.82 27.81
CA TYR A 386 -6.06 -8.94 26.71
C TYR A 386 -4.77 -8.15 26.98
N LEU A 387 -4.84 -7.05 27.75
CA LEU A 387 -3.66 -6.30 28.18
C LEU A 387 -2.72 -7.13 29.07
N GLY A 388 -3.28 -8.01 29.91
CA GLY A 388 -2.50 -8.92 30.75
C GLY A 388 -2.16 -10.25 30.08
N HIS A 389 -3.08 -10.77 29.25
CA HIS A 389 -2.95 -12.04 28.55
C HIS A 389 -1.71 -12.11 27.67
N ILE A 390 -1.49 -11.11 26.82
CA ILE A 390 -0.36 -11.12 25.88
C ILE A 390 0.99 -11.17 26.57
N PRO A 391 1.32 -10.27 27.52
CA PRO A 391 2.59 -10.39 28.22
C PRO A 391 2.67 -11.65 29.08
N ALA A 392 1.57 -12.13 29.69
CA ALA A 392 1.60 -13.36 30.49
C ALA A 392 1.89 -14.59 29.64
N PHE A 393 1.30 -14.67 28.45
CA PHE A 393 1.53 -15.73 27.48
C PHE A 393 3.00 -15.77 27.05
N LEU A 394 3.55 -14.62 26.63
CA LEU A 394 4.95 -14.52 26.20
C LEU A 394 5.92 -14.87 27.34
N ASP A 395 5.69 -14.34 28.55
CA ASP A 395 6.55 -14.63 29.71
C ASP A 395 6.52 -16.12 30.08
N THR A 396 5.35 -16.76 30.01
CA THR A 396 5.19 -18.18 30.30
C THR A 396 6.02 -19.04 29.35
N HIS A 397 5.96 -18.77 28.04
CA HIS A 397 6.70 -19.55 27.04
C HIS A 397 8.20 -19.28 27.10
N ILE A 398 8.60 -18.03 27.35
CA ILE A 398 10.00 -17.69 27.61
C ILE A 398 10.51 -18.44 28.85
N THR A 399 9.76 -18.47 29.94
CA THR A 399 10.15 -19.17 31.17
C THR A 399 10.22 -20.67 30.98
N ARG A 400 9.28 -21.28 30.23
CA ARG A 400 9.36 -22.71 29.86
C ARG A 400 10.61 -23.03 29.04
N ALA A 401 10.96 -22.17 28.08
CA ALA A 401 12.12 -22.39 27.22
C ALA A 401 13.47 -22.16 27.93
N THR A 402 13.55 -21.19 28.84
CA THR A 402 14.81 -20.79 29.49
C THR A 402 15.05 -21.45 30.85
N GLY A 403 13.98 -21.88 31.53
CA GLY A 403 14.03 -22.25 32.95
C GLY A 403 14.17 -21.06 33.92
N ASP A 404 14.14 -19.81 33.40
CA ASP A 404 14.22 -18.60 34.23
C ASP A 404 12.96 -18.38 35.06
N GLN A 405 13.09 -17.59 36.13
CA GLN A 405 11.92 -17.20 36.94
C GLN A 405 10.90 -16.39 36.10
N PRO A 406 9.58 -16.58 36.35
CA PRO A 406 8.55 -15.73 35.75
C PRO A 406 8.73 -14.27 36.15
N THR A 407 8.25 -13.37 35.31
CA THR A 407 8.21 -11.93 35.58
C THR A 407 7.19 -11.64 36.70
N GLU A 408 7.54 -10.78 37.65
CA GLU A 408 6.62 -10.39 38.72
C GLU A 408 5.52 -9.43 38.22
N PRO A 409 4.26 -9.58 38.67
CA PRO A 409 3.78 -10.53 39.68
C PRO A 409 3.54 -11.94 39.12
N ARG A 410 4.09 -12.98 39.76
CA ARG A 410 3.94 -14.37 39.30
C ARG A 410 2.49 -14.86 39.21
N SER A 411 1.60 -14.29 40.03
CA SER A 411 0.17 -14.62 40.03
C SER A 411 -0.54 -14.23 38.73
N TYR A 412 0.06 -13.39 37.88
CA TYR A 412 -0.57 -12.99 36.63
C TYR A 412 -0.72 -14.15 35.65
N ALA A 413 0.15 -15.17 35.71
CA ALA A 413 -0.02 -16.37 34.90
C ALA A 413 -1.37 -17.07 35.18
N SER A 414 -1.81 -17.19 36.43
CA SER A 414 -3.04 -17.94 36.76
C SER A 414 -4.33 -17.26 36.27
N ILE A 415 -4.32 -15.93 36.11
CA ILE A 415 -5.50 -15.14 35.68
C ILE A 415 -5.45 -14.72 34.20
N PHE A 416 -4.26 -14.72 33.59
CA PHE A 416 -4.07 -14.22 32.23
C PHE A 416 -3.53 -15.26 31.24
N GLU A 417 -3.02 -16.43 31.65
CA GLU A 417 -2.39 -17.39 30.72
C GLU A 417 -3.35 -17.87 29.62
N ARG A 418 -4.62 -18.13 29.93
CA ARG A 418 -5.57 -18.75 28.98
C ARG A 418 -6.93 -18.06 28.96
N GLY A 419 -7.35 -17.65 27.76
CA GLY A 419 -8.65 -17.01 27.53
C GLY A 419 -9.84 -17.95 27.64
N ILE A 420 -11.04 -17.38 27.59
CA ILE A 420 -12.30 -18.13 27.58
C ILE A 420 -12.56 -18.68 26.18
N ASP A 421 -12.90 -19.95 26.13
CA ASP A 421 -13.34 -20.65 24.93
C ASP A 421 -14.62 -21.46 25.23
N PRO A 422 -15.81 -20.95 24.83
CA PRO A 422 -17.07 -21.64 25.07
C PRO A 422 -17.27 -22.86 24.17
N ASP A 423 -17.95 -23.90 24.67
CA ASP A 423 -18.36 -25.03 23.83
C ASP A 423 -19.34 -24.56 22.76
N VAL A 424 -19.17 -25.10 21.55
CA VAL A 424 -19.96 -24.70 20.36
C VAL A 424 -21.43 -25.07 20.49
N ASP A 425 -21.78 -26.17 21.17
CA ASP A 425 -23.17 -26.62 21.33
C ASP A 425 -23.84 -25.97 22.55
N ASP A 426 -23.07 -25.76 23.63
CA ASP A 426 -23.53 -25.20 24.89
C ASP A 426 -22.59 -24.07 25.36
N PRO A 427 -22.82 -22.82 24.92
CA PRO A 427 -21.94 -21.69 25.22
C PRO A 427 -21.88 -21.28 26.71
N GLU A 428 -22.70 -21.89 27.56
CA GLU A 428 -22.62 -21.72 29.03
C GLU A 428 -21.57 -22.66 29.65
N LYS A 429 -21.05 -23.64 28.89
CA LYS A 429 -19.86 -24.44 29.22
C LYS A 429 -18.65 -23.86 28.52
N CYS A 430 -17.52 -23.82 29.21
CA CYS A 430 -16.25 -23.40 28.64
C CYS A 430 -15.20 -24.49 28.79
N HIS A 431 -14.29 -24.57 27.83
CA HIS A 431 -13.04 -25.32 27.96
C HIS A 431 -12.17 -24.75 29.09
N ASP A 432 -11.17 -25.51 29.54
CA ASP A 432 -10.20 -25.08 30.56
C ASP A 432 -9.69 -23.65 30.28
N HIS A 433 -9.93 -22.71 31.20
CA HIS A 433 -9.51 -21.31 31.09
C HIS A 433 -8.94 -20.80 32.41
N SER A 434 -8.21 -19.68 32.37
CA SER A 434 -7.70 -19.01 33.58
C SER A 434 -8.83 -18.54 34.50
N GLU A 435 -8.56 -18.46 35.81
CA GLU A 435 -9.54 -17.94 36.76
C GLU A 435 -9.91 -16.49 36.41
N ILE A 436 -11.21 -16.20 36.34
CA ILE A 436 -11.71 -14.84 36.14
C ILE A 436 -11.78 -14.18 37.52
N PRO A 437 -10.96 -13.17 37.83
CA PRO A 437 -10.97 -12.55 39.14
C PRO A 437 -12.26 -11.75 39.34
N ALA A 438 -12.66 -11.56 40.61
CA ALA A 438 -13.79 -10.70 40.95
C ALA A 438 -13.57 -9.25 40.49
N GLU A 439 -12.33 -8.78 40.57
CA GLU A 439 -11.87 -7.50 40.05
C GLU A 439 -10.52 -7.69 39.33
N TRP A 440 -10.38 -7.07 38.16
CA TRP A 440 -9.12 -7.10 37.42
C TRP A 440 -8.04 -6.28 38.14
N PRO A 441 -6.75 -6.67 38.05
CA PRO A 441 -5.66 -5.84 38.57
C PRO A 441 -5.68 -4.42 37.96
N PRO A 442 -5.16 -3.40 38.66
CA PRO A 442 -5.12 -2.05 38.13
C PRO A 442 -4.38 -2.00 36.79
N VAL A 443 -4.93 -1.28 35.81
CA VAL A 443 -4.39 -1.20 34.44
C VAL A 443 -2.92 -0.75 34.44
N GLU A 444 -2.55 0.20 35.29
CA GLU A 444 -1.17 0.66 35.42
C GLU A 444 -0.20 -0.46 35.84
N GLU A 445 -0.64 -1.40 36.69
CA GLU A 445 0.17 -2.54 37.09
C GLU A 445 0.30 -3.57 35.97
N ILE A 446 -0.77 -3.80 35.22
CA ILE A 446 -0.77 -4.66 34.03
C ILE A 446 0.19 -4.11 32.97
N LEU A 447 0.16 -2.79 32.71
CA LEU A 447 1.06 -2.13 31.75
C LEU A 447 2.52 -2.13 32.23
N ARG A 448 2.76 -2.03 33.54
CA ARG A 448 4.10 -2.19 34.12
C ARG A 448 4.61 -3.62 33.94
N PHE A 449 3.76 -4.62 34.19
CA PHE A 449 4.08 -6.03 33.91
C PHE A 449 4.40 -6.24 32.42
N GLN A 450 3.57 -5.73 31.52
CA GLN A 450 3.81 -5.77 30.08
C GLN A 450 5.18 -5.18 29.72
N THR A 451 5.52 -4.01 30.27
CA THR A 451 6.82 -3.36 30.05
C THR A 451 7.99 -4.24 30.49
N ASN A 452 7.86 -4.89 31.65
CA ASN A 452 8.89 -5.79 32.18
C ASN A 452 9.08 -7.03 31.28
N VAL A 453 7.98 -7.66 30.83
CA VAL A 453 8.04 -8.80 29.91
C VAL A 453 8.64 -8.38 28.57
N ARG A 454 8.25 -7.23 28.01
CA ARG A 454 8.86 -6.68 26.79
C ARG A 454 10.36 -6.49 26.95
N ASN A 455 10.83 -5.99 28.10
CA ASN A 455 12.28 -5.84 28.37
C ASN A 455 13.01 -7.20 28.46
N LYS A 456 12.37 -8.22 29.06
CA LYS A 456 12.88 -9.60 29.06
C LYS A 456 13.02 -10.13 27.63
N ALA A 457 11.98 -9.96 26.80
CA ALA A 457 12.00 -10.32 25.39
C ALA A 457 13.08 -9.56 24.59
N ARG A 458 13.25 -8.24 24.81
CA ARG A 458 14.34 -7.45 24.19
C ARG A 458 15.71 -8.05 24.48
N SER A 459 15.94 -8.40 25.76
CA SER A 459 17.20 -8.96 26.23
C SER A 459 17.48 -10.33 25.58
N LEU A 460 16.45 -11.15 25.42
CA LEU A 460 16.54 -12.45 24.75
C LEU A 460 16.75 -12.31 23.24
N LEU A 461 16.04 -11.42 22.56
CA LEU A 461 16.20 -11.16 21.12
C LEU A 461 17.61 -10.68 20.78
N GLN A 462 18.25 -9.91 21.66
CA GLN A 462 19.65 -9.51 21.50
C GLN A 462 20.61 -10.69 21.70
N LYS A 463 20.33 -11.58 22.65
CA LYS A 463 21.12 -12.80 22.90
C LYS A 463 20.92 -13.88 21.84
N ALA A 464 19.70 -14.02 21.30
CA ALA A 464 19.36 -15.00 20.27
C ALA A 464 20.16 -14.81 18.98
N GLN A 465 20.73 -13.62 18.76
CA GLN A 465 21.67 -13.39 17.66
C GLN A 465 22.99 -14.17 17.82
N SER A 466 23.33 -14.62 19.03
CA SER A 466 24.59 -15.30 19.36
C SER A 466 24.42 -16.67 20.01
N VAL A 467 23.19 -17.10 20.33
CA VAL A 467 22.87 -18.37 21.01
C VAL A 467 21.97 -19.22 20.14
N ALA A 468 22.38 -20.45 19.83
CA ALA A 468 21.61 -21.40 19.02
C ALA A 468 20.69 -22.29 19.88
N ASP A 469 19.79 -21.69 20.66
CA ASP A 469 18.81 -22.42 21.47
C ASP A 469 17.44 -22.45 20.76
N ARG A 470 17.09 -23.60 20.18
CA ARG A 470 15.82 -23.77 19.45
C ARG A 470 14.60 -23.41 20.31
N GLY A 471 14.58 -23.79 21.58
CA GLY A 471 13.44 -23.56 22.47
C GLY A 471 13.20 -22.06 22.70
N VAL A 472 14.26 -21.28 22.87
CA VAL A 472 14.17 -19.82 23.00
C VAL A 472 13.66 -19.19 21.70
N HIS A 473 14.19 -19.63 20.56
CA HIS A 473 13.75 -19.15 19.24
C HIS A 473 12.28 -19.47 18.95
N GLU A 474 11.82 -20.67 19.32
CA GLU A 474 10.43 -21.12 19.18
C GLU A 474 9.51 -20.34 20.13
N ALA A 475 9.89 -20.14 21.40
CA ALA A 475 9.11 -19.35 22.36
C ALA A 475 8.92 -17.89 21.94
N LEU A 476 9.96 -17.25 21.40
CA LEU A 476 9.86 -15.90 20.82
C LEU A 476 8.93 -15.93 19.60
N TRP A 477 9.14 -16.85 18.67
CA TRP A 477 8.29 -16.95 17.48
C TRP A 477 6.79 -17.16 17.81
N ILE A 478 6.45 -18.12 18.69
CA ILE A 478 5.07 -18.35 19.15
C ILE A 478 4.51 -17.08 19.79
N GLY A 479 5.27 -16.45 20.70
CA GLY A 479 4.80 -15.26 21.40
C GLY A 479 4.52 -14.07 20.47
N TYR A 480 5.32 -13.91 19.40
CA TYR A 480 5.10 -12.89 18.38
C TYR A 480 3.82 -13.16 17.57
N GLU A 481 3.64 -14.38 17.06
CA GLU A 481 2.46 -14.71 16.25
C GLU A 481 1.18 -14.70 17.07
N HIS A 482 1.25 -15.18 18.31
CA HIS A 482 0.14 -15.13 19.23
C HIS A 482 -0.30 -13.68 19.53
N GLU A 483 0.65 -12.76 19.77
CA GLU A 483 0.35 -11.33 19.93
C GLU A 483 -0.30 -10.75 18.65
N ALA A 484 0.18 -11.13 17.46
CA ALA A 484 -0.41 -10.71 16.19
C ALA A 484 -1.83 -11.27 15.95
N MET A 485 -2.11 -12.53 16.30
CA MET A 485 -3.45 -13.12 16.24
C MET A 485 -4.43 -12.43 17.20
N HIS A 486 -3.95 -12.10 18.41
CA HIS A 486 -4.78 -11.42 19.40
C HIS A 486 -5.01 -9.95 19.07
N LEU A 487 -4.11 -9.30 18.32
CA LEU A 487 -4.33 -7.95 17.82
C LEU A 487 -5.57 -7.91 16.93
N GLU A 488 -5.69 -8.87 16.02
CA GLU A 488 -6.87 -9.04 15.17
C GLU A 488 -8.13 -9.40 15.98
N THR A 489 -8.00 -10.27 17.00
CA THR A 489 -9.11 -10.57 17.93
C THR A 489 -9.61 -9.32 18.65
N PHE A 490 -8.70 -8.47 19.14
CA PHE A 490 -9.04 -7.23 19.82
C PHE A 490 -9.77 -6.25 18.88
N LEU A 491 -9.34 -6.15 17.62
CA LEU A 491 -10.04 -5.35 16.60
C LEU A 491 -11.46 -5.85 16.34
N TYR A 492 -11.68 -7.15 16.23
CA TYR A 492 -13.04 -7.68 16.07
C TYR A 492 -13.94 -7.32 17.25
N MET A 493 -13.41 -7.34 18.47
CA MET A 493 -14.14 -6.84 19.64
C MET A 493 -14.41 -5.34 19.55
N LEU A 494 -13.44 -4.54 19.10
CA LEU A 494 -13.61 -3.09 18.90
C LEU A 494 -14.70 -2.78 17.88
N LEU A 495 -14.76 -3.50 16.75
CA LEU A 495 -15.80 -3.30 15.72
C LEU A 495 -17.22 -3.54 16.25
N GLN A 496 -17.36 -4.39 17.27
CA GLN A 496 -18.64 -4.66 17.94
C GLN A 496 -18.96 -3.65 19.06
N SER A 497 -18.00 -2.82 19.45
CA SER A 497 -18.18 -1.74 20.43
C SER A 497 -18.69 -0.46 19.76
N ASP A 498 -19.69 0.19 20.36
CA ASP A 498 -20.15 1.52 19.96
C ASP A 498 -19.23 2.64 20.48
N LYS A 499 -18.20 2.30 21.27
CA LYS A 499 -17.23 3.23 21.87
C LYS A 499 -15.86 3.20 21.22
N ALA A 500 -15.67 2.40 20.15
CA ALA A 500 -14.41 2.36 19.42
C ALA A 500 -14.10 3.75 18.85
N LEU A 501 -12.84 4.17 19.00
CA LEU A 501 -12.30 5.37 18.38
C LEU A 501 -11.58 4.98 17.08
N PRO A 502 -11.62 5.85 16.06
CA PRO A 502 -10.84 5.62 14.85
C PRO A 502 -9.35 5.52 15.16
N PRO A 503 -8.58 4.80 14.34
CA PRO A 503 -7.13 4.71 14.49
C PRO A 503 -6.53 6.12 14.56
N PRO A 504 -5.83 6.48 15.65
CA PRO A 504 -5.35 7.83 15.84
C PRO A 504 -4.37 8.18 14.73
N LYS A 505 -4.56 9.37 14.14
CA LYS A 505 -3.68 9.93 13.11
C LYS A 505 -3.67 9.12 11.79
N ILE A 506 -4.65 8.24 11.58
CA ILE A 506 -5.01 7.69 10.28
C ILE A 506 -6.26 8.44 9.81
N SER A 507 -6.19 9.04 8.63
CA SER A 507 -7.34 9.77 8.06
C SER A 507 -8.42 8.79 7.64
N THR A 508 -9.69 9.15 7.89
CA THR A 508 -10.83 8.39 7.39
C THR A 508 -10.89 8.46 5.86
N PRO A 509 -10.98 7.31 5.16
CA PRO A 509 -11.14 7.29 3.71
C PRO A 509 -12.46 7.94 3.24
N ASP A 510 -12.45 8.51 2.04
CA ASP A 510 -13.67 8.93 1.35
C ASP A 510 -14.37 7.71 0.74
N PHE A 511 -15.19 7.05 1.55
CA PHE A 511 -15.89 5.82 1.16
C PHE A 511 -16.86 6.01 -0.01
N GLU A 512 -17.47 7.18 -0.15
CA GLU A 512 -18.38 7.47 -1.27
C GLU A 512 -17.61 7.54 -2.59
N TYR A 513 -16.49 8.27 -2.59
CA TYR A 513 -15.60 8.33 -3.74
C TYR A 513 -15.06 6.93 -4.11
N LEU A 514 -14.62 6.15 -3.11
CA LEU A 514 -14.13 4.79 -3.33
C LEU A 514 -15.21 3.87 -3.93
N ALA A 515 -16.46 3.98 -3.46
CA ALA A 515 -17.58 3.22 -4.00
C ALA A 515 -17.90 3.59 -5.44
N MET A 516 -17.92 4.89 -5.76
CA MET A 516 -18.14 5.38 -7.12
C MET A 516 -17.07 4.85 -8.08
N ARG A 517 -15.80 4.88 -7.67
CA ARG A 517 -14.69 4.36 -8.49
C ARG A 517 -14.81 2.85 -8.69
N SER A 518 -15.04 2.10 -7.62
CA SER A 518 -15.22 0.64 -7.67
C SER A 518 -16.32 0.23 -8.64
N ALA A 519 -17.45 0.95 -8.64
CA ALA A 519 -18.56 0.66 -9.55
C ALA A 519 -18.19 0.88 -11.03
N GLN A 520 -17.24 1.78 -11.35
CA GLN A 520 -16.75 2.01 -12.72
C GLN A 520 -15.77 0.93 -13.18
N GLU A 521 -14.99 0.37 -12.25
CA GLU A 521 -13.96 -0.64 -12.51
C GLU A 521 -14.51 -2.08 -12.42
N SER A 522 -15.73 -2.25 -11.91
CA SER A 522 -16.36 -3.55 -11.70
C SER A 522 -16.49 -4.35 -13.00
N VAL A 523 -16.00 -5.59 -12.98
CA VAL A 523 -16.16 -6.57 -14.06
C VAL A 523 -17.01 -7.77 -13.60
N PRO A 524 -17.58 -8.56 -14.52
CA PRO A 524 -18.31 -9.78 -14.15
C PRO A 524 -17.44 -10.76 -13.35
N ASN A 525 -18.04 -11.45 -12.37
CA ASN A 525 -17.36 -12.51 -11.63
C ASN A 525 -17.40 -13.81 -12.46
N GLU A 526 -16.29 -14.13 -13.12
CA GLU A 526 -16.17 -15.26 -14.05
C GLU A 526 -16.00 -16.59 -13.32
N TRP A 527 -16.23 -17.68 -14.06
CA TRP A 527 -16.00 -19.05 -13.60
C TRP A 527 -14.67 -19.55 -14.15
N PHE A 528 -13.81 -20.05 -13.27
CA PHE A 528 -12.52 -20.62 -13.62
C PHE A 528 -12.55 -22.13 -13.44
N THR A 529 -12.06 -22.87 -14.43
CA THR A 529 -11.81 -24.30 -14.28
C THR A 529 -10.45 -24.49 -13.61
N VAL A 530 -10.46 -24.94 -12.36
CA VAL A 530 -9.25 -25.36 -11.64
C VAL A 530 -8.95 -26.80 -12.04
N PRO A 531 -7.79 -27.08 -12.67
CA PRO A 531 -7.46 -28.43 -13.12
C PRO A 531 -7.25 -29.37 -11.92
N GLU A 532 -7.22 -30.68 -12.19
CA GLU A 532 -6.77 -31.66 -11.21
C GLU A 532 -5.30 -31.37 -10.83
N GLN A 533 -4.99 -31.34 -9.53
CA GLN A 533 -3.67 -31.02 -9.01
C GLN A 533 -3.32 -31.89 -7.81
N THR A 534 -2.04 -32.17 -7.64
CA THR A 534 -1.49 -32.66 -6.37
C THR A 534 -0.91 -31.46 -5.63
N ILE A 535 -1.38 -31.22 -4.42
CA ILE A 535 -0.95 -30.12 -3.55
C ILE A 535 -0.14 -30.66 -2.36
N SER A 536 0.83 -29.87 -1.92
CA SER A 536 1.57 -30.10 -0.69
C SER A 536 1.00 -29.20 0.40
N ILE A 537 0.70 -29.77 1.57
CA ILE A 537 0.15 -29.07 2.73
C ILE A 537 1.09 -29.33 3.91
N GLY A 538 1.43 -28.30 4.67
CA GLY A 538 2.23 -28.37 5.88
C GLY A 538 3.73 -28.21 5.66
N LEU A 539 4.47 -28.24 6.76
CA LEU A 539 5.92 -28.26 6.80
C LEU A 539 6.44 -29.48 7.54
N ASP A 540 7.59 -29.96 7.09
CA ASP A 540 8.36 -30.92 7.85
C ASP A 540 9.34 -30.19 8.76
N ASP A 541 9.48 -30.70 9.97
CA ASP A 541 10.47 -30.27 10.96
C ASP A 541 11.31 -31.51 11.35
N PRO A 542 12.25 -31.94 10.48
CA PRO A 542 12.88 -33.25 10.58
C PRO A 542 13.90 -33.37 11.73
N ASP A 543 14.47 -32.26 12.20
CA ASP A 543 15.39 -32.23 13.33
C ASP A 543 14.85 -31.31 14.45
N PRO A 544 14.17 -31.88 15.47
CA PRO A 544 13.60 -31.11 16.56
C PRO A 544 14.66 -30.52 17.50
N SER A 545 15.96 -30.71 17.24
CA SER A 545 17.05 -30.09 18.00
C SER A 545 17.61 -28.83 17.35
N GLN A 546 17.29 -28.56 16.08
CA GLN A 546 17.81 -27.41 15.34
C GLN A 546 16.73 -26.36 15.05
N ILE A 547 17.16 -25.10 14.96
CA ILE A 547 16.29 -24.02 14.46
C ILE A 547 16.01 -24.32 12.98
N PRO A 548 14.74 -24.36 12.53
CA PRO A 548 14.41 -24.65 11.15
C PRO A 548 14.97 -23.56 10.22
N THR A 549 15.29 -23.94 8.98
CA THR A 549 15.94 -23.03 8.03
C THR A 549 14.99 -22.02 7.40
N GLN A 550 13.71 -22.38 7.24
CA GLN A 550 12.71 -21.57 6.53
C GLN A 550 11.72 -20.91 7.50
N SER A 551 11.07 -21.71 8.34
CA SER A 551 10.09 -21.23 9.31
C SER A 551 9.84 -22.26 10.40
N PHE A 552 9.45 -21.77 11.59
CA PHE A 552 8.63 -22.58 12.49
C PHE A 552 7.21 -22.72 11.93
N ALA A 553 6.47 -23.68 12.44
CA ALA A 553 5.10 -23.96 12.05
C ALA A 553 4.31 -24.38 13.28
N TRP A 554 3.04 -23.99 13.34
CA TRP A 554 2.12 -24.46 14.38
C TRP A 554 1.94 -25.98 14.26
N ASP A 555 1.52 -26.64 15.34
CA ASP A 555 1.40 -28.10 15.35
C ASP A 555 0.41 -28.64 14.30
N ASN A 556 -0.67 -27.90 14.00
CA ASN A 556 -1.63 -28.23 12.93
C ASN A 556 -1.08 -28.08 11.50
N GLU A 557 0.08 -27.45 11.34
CA GLU A 557 0.78 -27.30 10.07
C GLU A 557 1.84 -28.39 9.85
N LYS A 558 1.98 -29.36 10.77
CA LYS A 558 3.03 -30.40 10.72
C LYS A 558 2.47 -31.80 10.96
N PRO A 559 2.93 -32.83 10.22
CA PRO A 559 3.97 -32.81 9.19
C PRO A 559 3.44 -32.38 7.82
N CYS A 560 4.35 -32.26 6.84
CA CYS A 560 3.99 -32.08 5.45
C CYS A 560 3.25 -33.32 4.92
N ARG A 561 2.20 -33.11 4.15
CA ARG A 561 1.37 -34.14 3.52
C ARG A 561 1.00 -33.75 2.10
N SER A 562 0.68 -34.75 1.29
CA SER A 562 0.26 -34.58 -0.10
C SER A 562 -1.22 -34.93 -0.26
N SER A 563 -1.96 -34.12 -1.00
CA SER A 563 -3.36 -34.39 -1.32
C SER A 563 -3.61 -34.23 -2.81
N LYS A 564 -4.40 -35.15 -3.38
CA LYS A 564 -4.83 -35.09 -4.77
C LYS A 564 -6.23 -34.46 -4.84
N VAL A 565 -6.34 -33.33 -5.53
CA VAL A 565 -7.58 -32.57 -5.69
C VAL A 565 -8.08 -32.73 -7.12
N SER A 566 -9.30 -33.24 -7.28
CA SER A 566 -9.95 -33.39 -8.60
C SER A 566 -10.23 -32.02 -9.22
N SER A 567 -10.43 -31.96 -10.54
CA SER A 567 -10.82 -30.70 -11.20
C SER A 567 -12.19 -30.21 -10.75
N PHE A 568 -12.35 -28.90 -10.59
CA PHE A 568 -13.62 -28.26 -10.24
C PHE A 568 -13.69 -26.85 -10.86
N VAL A 569 -14.81 -26.15 -10.66
CA VAL A 569 -14.96 -24.76 -11.06
C VAL A 569 -15.14 -23.87 -9.84
N ALA A 570 -14.52 -22.69 -9.86
CA ALA A 570 -14.62 -21.69 -8.81
C ALA A 570 -14.92 -20.31 -9.40
N LYS A 571 -15.55 -19.44 -8.62
CA LYS A 571 -15.67 -18.02 -8.96
C LYS A 571 -14.32 -17.32 -8.81
N GLY A 572 -14.07 -16.32 -9.66
CA GLY A 572 -12.82 -15.58 -9.66
C GLY A 572 -12.54 -14.83 -8.36
N ARG A 573 -13.59 -14.30 -7.71
CA ARG A 573 -13.49 -13.45 -6.52
C ARG A 573 -14.52 -13.82 -5.43
N PRO A 574 -14.37 -13.35 -4.17
CA PRO A 574 -15.34 -13.61 -3.12
C PRO A 574 -16.70 -12.96 -3.38
N VAL A 575 -17.70 -13.42 -2.63
CA VAL A 575 -19.06 -12.86 -2.61
C VAL A 575 -19.02 -11.45 -2.03
N THR A 576 -19.72 -10.51 -2.64
CA THR A 576 -19.76 -9.12 -2.17
C THR A 576 -20.95 -8.83 -1.24
N ASN A 577 -20.87 -7.74 -0.48
CA ASN A 577 -22.00 -7.22 0.29
C ASN A 577 -23.23 -6.93 -0.60
N GLY A 578 -23.01 -6.46 -1.83
CA GLY A 578 -24.07 -6.23 -2.81
C GLY A 578 -24.78 -7.53 -3.17
N GLU A 579 -24.04 -8.55 -3.56
CA GLU A 579 -24.58 -9.88 -3.89
C GLU A 579 -25.32 -10.51 -2.71
N TYR A 580 -24.74 -10.42 -1.50
CA TYR A 580 -25.35 -10.95 -0.28
C TYR A 580 -26.60 -10.16 0.14
N SER A 581 -26.62 -8.82 -0.01
CA SER A 581 -27.81 -8.01 0.28
C SER A 581 -29.00 -8.43 -0.58
N LYS A 582 -28.77 -8.75 -1.86
CA LYS A 582 -29.79 -9.23 -2.78
C LYS A 582 -30.36 -10.58 -2.33
N TYR A 583 -29.51 -11.47 -1.83
CA TYR A 583 -29.93 -12.72 -1.23
C TYR A 583 -30.84 -12.51 -0.01
N LEU A 584 -30.45 -11.61 0.91
CA LEU A 584 -31.26 -11.30 2.10
C LEU A 584 -32.63 -10.73 1.71
N GLU A 585 -32.67 -9.76 0.79
CA GLU A 585 -33.93 -9.14 0.34
C GLU A 585 -34.81 -10.14 -0.42
N ALA A 586 -34.25 -10.93 -1.33
CA ALA A 586 -35.01 -11.87 -2.16
C ALA A 586 -35.62 -13.03 -1.35
N ASN A 587 -35.04 -13.37 -0.20
CA ASN A 587 -35.53 -14.43 0.69
C ASN A 587 -36.22 -13.89 1.94
N GLU A 588 -36.45 -12.56 2.02
CA GLU A 588 -37.12 -11.89 3.15
C GLU A 588 -36.50 -12.24 4.52
N LEU A 589 -35.17 -12.38 4.56
CA LEU A 589 -34.46 -12.77 5.78
C LEU A 589 -34.39 -11.59 6.75
N GLY A 590 -34.86 -11.80 7.98
CA GLY A 590 -34.85 -10.78 9.04
C GLY A 590 -33.51 -10.63 9.77
N THR A 591 -32.55 -11.52 9.52
CA THR A 591 -31.21 -11.50 10.13
C THR A 591 -30.17 -10.99 9.14
N PHE A 592 -29.13 -10.34 9.66
CA PHE A 592 -28.00 -9.82 8.88
C PHE A 592 -26.67 -10.14 9.58
N PRO A 593 -25.53 -10.11 8.86
CA PRO A 593 -24.25 -10.49 9.42
C PRO A 593 -23.81 -9.57 10.56
N ALA A 594 -23.09 -10.13 11.54
CA ALA A 594 -22.56 -9.35 12.67
C ALA A 594 -21.56 -8.25 12.23
N SER A 595 -21.02 -8.32 11.01
CA SER A 595 -20.21 -7.27 10.40
C SER A 595 -21.03 -6.04 10.00
N TRP A 596 -22.36 -6.14 9.97
CA TRP A 596 -23.27 -5.03 9.67
C TRP A 596 -23.90 -4.48 10.96
N THR A 597 -24.51 -3.31 10.83
CA THR A 597 -25.32 -2.66 11.86
C THR A 597 -26.48 -1.93 11.19
N GLU A 598 -27.55 -1.68 11.93
CA GLU A 598 -28.59 -0.77 11.46
C GLU A 598 -28.04 0.65 11.28
N ALA A 599 -28.53 1.34 10.27
CA ALA A 599 -28.19 2.73 10.02
C ALA A 599 -28.70 3.60 11.18
N PRO A 600 -27.87 4.50 11.73
CA PRO A 600 -28.30 5.40 12.79
C PRO A 600 -29.39 6.37 12.30
N PRO A 601 -30.20 6.95 13.21
CA PRO A 601 -31.20 7.95 12.86
C PRO A 601 -30.57 9.14 12.12
N ALA A 602 -31.32 9.78 11.22
CA ALA A 602 -30.85 10.85 10.31
C ALA A 602 -30.12 12.04 10.98
N SER A 603 -30.22 12.21 12.30
CA SER A 603 -29.52 13.26 13.05
C SER A 603 -28.08 12.91 13.45
N ALA A 604 -27.62 11.68 13.24
CA ALA A 604 -26.25 11.25 13.54
C ALA A 604 -25.33 11.48 12.34
N LYS A 605 -24.16 12.08 12.57
CA LYS A 605 -23.13 12.23 11.53
C LYS A 605 -22.60 10.85 11.13
N LEU A 606 -22.95 10.39 9.93
CA LEU A 606 -22.36 9.22 9.29
C LEU A 606 -20.95 9.56 8.78
N ASN A 607 -20.07 8.57 8.70
CA ASN A 607 -18.79 8.76 8.02
C ASN A 607 -19.00 8.76 6.50
N GLY A 608 -18.56 9.85 5.87
CA GLY A 608 -18.81 10.20 4.49
C GLY A 608 -19.34 11.63 4.41
N HIS A 609 -18.77 12.47 3.56
CA HIS A 609 -19.28 13.82 3.31
C HIS A 609 -20.63 13.72 2.57
N ALA A 610 -21.71 13.46 3.31
CA ALA A 610 -23.06 13.52 2.77
C ALA A 610 -23.40 14.99 2.46
N ASN A 611 -23.03 15.46 1.27
CA ASN A 611 -23.72 16.59 0.67
C ASN A 611 -25.14 16.09 0.36
N GLU A 612 -26.15 16.73 0.97
CA GLU A 612 -27.58 16.50 0.71
C GLU A 612 -27.97 16.99 -0.70
N ALA A 613 -27.32 16.46 -1.74
CA ALA A 613 -27.80 16.53 -3.11
C ALA A 613 -28.41 15.17 -3.44
N THR A 614 -29.73 15.06 -3.31
CA THR A 614 -30.51 13.93 -3.83
C THR A 614 -30.47 13.94 -5.36
N ASN A 615 -29.33 13.61 -5.95
CA ASN A 615 -29.26 13.31 -7.38
C ASN A 615 -29.78 11.89 -7.57
N ARG A 616 -31.04 11.83 -8.02
CA ARG A 616 -31.73 10.65 -8.50
C ARG A 616 -30.85 9.95 -9.55
N VAL A 617 -30.21 8.86 -9.17
CA VAL A 617 -29.72 7.87 -10.13
C VAL A 617 -30.96 7.17 -10.68
N ASN A 618 -31.52 7.70 -11.76
CA ASN A 618 -32.64 7.09 -12.47
C ASN A 618 -32.16 5.79 -13.12
N GLY A 619 -32.38 4.68 -12.43
CA GLY A 619 -32.15 3.34 -12.96
C GLY A 619 -33.18 2.96 -14.02
N HIS A 620 -32.71 2.60 -15.20
CA HIS A 620 -33.42 1.65 -16.05
C HIS A 620 -33.03 0.23 -15.63
N ARG A 621 -34.04 -0.56 -15.26
CA ARG A 621 -33.94 -1.95 -14.81
C ARG A 621 -33.53 -2.89 -15.95
N SER A 622 -32.42 -3.60 -15.75
CA SER A 622 -32.31 -5.03 -16.04
C SER A 622 -31.35 -5.69 -15.05
N GLY A 623 -31.88 -6.47 -14.09
CA GLY A 623 -31.11 -7.46 -13.31
C GLY A 623 -30.03 -6.96 -12.33
N GLY A 624 -30.32 -6.00 -11.45
CA GLY A 624 -29.33 -5.46 -10.49
C GLY A 624 -28.59 -6.51 -9.64
N THR A 625 -27.31 -6.28 -9.37
CA THR A 625 -26.40 -7.14 -8.58
C THR A 625 -26.52 -6.96 -7.06
N SER A 626 -27.34 -6.00 -6.60
CA SER A 626 -27.59 -5.69 -5.19
C SER A 626 -29.09 -5.55 -4.86
N ALA A 627 -29.41 -5.42 -3.58
CA ALA A 627 -30.75 -5.15 -3.08
C ALA A 627 -31.28 -3.75 -3.46
N SER A 628 -32.57 -3.51 -3.24
CA SER A 628 -33.20 -2.20 -3.47
C SER A 628 -32.59 -1.10 -2.61
N ALA A 629 -32.63 0.14 -3.08
CA ALA A 629 -32.16 1.30 -2.32
C ALA A 629 -32.85 1.42 -0.93
N GLY A 630 -34.12 1.01 -0.84
CA GLY A 630 -34.86 0.98 0.43
C GLY A 630 -34.30 -0.04 1.43
N PHE A 631 -33.80 -1.19 0.96
CA PHE A 631 -33.10 -2.15 1.79
C PHE A 631 -31.70 -1.65 2.17
N LEU A 632 -30.93 -1.18 1.19
CA LEU A 632 -29.54 -0.74 1.40
C LEU A 632 -29.42 0.41 2.41
N ASN A 633 -30.39 1.33 2.44
CA ASN A 633 -30.38 2.45 3.38
C ASN A 633 -30.64 2.05 4.84
N LYS A 634 -31.03 0.80 5.11
CA LYS A 634 -31.26 0.31 6.48
C LYS A 634 -29.98 -0.10 7.19
N TYR A 635 -28.89 -0.36 6.46
CA TYR A 635 -27.71 -1.01 6.99
C TYR A 635 -26.42 -0.23 6.72
N CYS A 636 -25.47 -0.42 7.63
CA CYS A 636 -24.08 0.01 7.50
C CYS A 636 -23.15 -1.18 7.75
N VAL A 637 -21.96 -1.16 7.17
CA VAL A 637 -20.86 -2.08 7.51
C VAL A 637 -20.06 -1.47 8.66
N ARG A 638 -19.73 -2.27 9.68
CA ARG A 638 -18.89 -1.88 10.81
C ARG A 638 -17.44 -1.78 10.36
N THR A 639 -16.80 -0.65 10.62
CA THR A 639 -15.37 -0.45 10.35
C THR A 639 -14.71 0.22 11.55
N VAL A 640 -13.37 0.22 11.60
CA VAL A 640 -12.64 0.93 12.66
C VAL A 640 -12.83 2.44 12.60
N PHE A 641 -13.27 2.97 11.45
CA PHE A 641 -13.60 4.38 11.32
C PHE A 641 -15.01 4.71 11.82
N GLY A 642 -15.83 3.69 12.12
CA GLY A 642 -17.26 3.78 12.44
C GLY A 642 -18.14 3.15 11.34
N PRO A 643 -19.47 3.26 11.45
CA PRO A 643 -20.38 2.68 10.47
C PRO A 643 -20.25 3.33 9.08
N VAL A 644 -20.05 2.52 8.04
CA VAL A 644 -20.04 2.95 6.64
C VAL A 644 -21.36 2.52 5.99
N PRO A 645 -22.15 3.42 5.38
CA PRO A 645 -23.39 3.05 4.69
C PRO A 645 -23.20 1.88 3.72
N LEU A 646 -24.09 0.87 3.77
CA LEU A 646 -23.96 -0.34 2.96
C LEU A 646 -23.86 -0.04 1.46
N ARG A 647 -24.55 1.01 0.99
CA ARG A 647 -24.47 1.50 -0.40
C ARG A 647 -23.07 1.92 -0.86
N PHE A 648 -22.16 2.25 0.07
CA PHE A 648 -20.77 2.59 -0.22
C PHE A 648 -19.81 1.39 -0.06
N ALA A 649 -20.31 0.24 0.41
CA ALA A 649 -19.53 -0.95 0.66
C ALA A 649 -20.01 -2.16 -0.15
N LEU A 650 -20.83 -1.94 -1.20
CA LEU A 650 -21.47 -3.01 -1.98
C LEU A 650 -20.45 -3.94 -2.65
N ASP A 651 -19.32 -3.40 -3.08
CA ASP A 651 -18.30 -4.16 -3.82
C ASP A 651 -17.24 -4.79 -2.91
N TRP A 652 -17.32 -4.55 -1.60
CA TRP A 652 -16.46 -5.20 -0.61
C TRP A 652 -16.90 -6.65 -0.42
N PRO A 653 -15.97 -7.55 -0.05
CA PRO A 653 -16.34 -8.90 0.33
C PRO A 653 -17.26 -8.89 1.56
N VAL A 654 -18.26 -9.77 1.57
CA VAL A 654 -19.13 -9.92 2.75
C VAL A 654 -18.41 -10.72 3.85
N ALA A 655 -18.45 -10.23 5.08
CA ALA A 655 -17.98 -10.96 6.26
C ALA A 655 -19.19 -11.51 7.02
N ALA A 656 -19.43 -12.82 6.94
CA ALA A 656 -20.57 -13.50 7.56
C ALA A 656 -20.15 -14.86 8.15
N SER A 657 -21.03 -15.45 8.97
CA SER A 657 -20.80 -16.78 9.54
C SER A 657 -20.83 -17.88 8.47
N TYR A 658 -20.27 -19.05 8.80
CA TYR A 658 -20.31 -20.23 7.92
C TYR A 658 -21.75 -20.56 7.47
N ASN A 659 -22.70 -20.59 8.41
CA ASN A 659 -24.09 -20.96 8.13
C ASN A 659 -24.80 -19.94 7.22
N GLU A 660 -24.53 -18.66 7.41
CA GLU A 660 -25.02 -17.58 6.55
C GLU A 660 -24.52 -17.73 5.11
N LEU A 661 -23.22 -17.97 4.94
CA LEU A 661 -22.60 -18.17 3.63
C LEU A 661 -22.99 -19.49 2.99
N GLN A 662 -23.23 -20.54 3.78
CA GLN A 662 -23.78 -21.80 3.28
C GLN A 662 -25.19 -21.61 2.74
N GLY A 663 -26.02 -20.81 3.42
CA GLY A 663 -27.35 -20.42 2.95
C GLY A 663 -27.29 -19.67 1.61
N TYR A 664 -26.40 -18.67 1.51
CA TYR A 664 -26.14 -17.96 0.25
C TYR A 664 -25.65 -18.90 -0.86
N ALA A 665 -24.68 -19.77 -0.57
CA ALA A 665 -24.11 -20.70 -1.55
C ALA A 665 -25.19 -21.63 -2.12
N ASN A 666 -26.08 -22.14 -1.27
CA ASN A 666 -27.22 -22.96 -1.69
C ASN A 666 -28.18 -22.17 -2.59
N TRP A 667 -28.47 -20.91 -2.27
CA TRP A 667 -29.35 -20.05 -3.07
C TRP A 667 -28.82 -19.80 -4.48
N VAL A 668 -27.49 -19.67 -4.64
CA VAL A 668 -26.84 -19.55 -5.96
C VAL A 668 -26.44 -20.90 -6.58
N ASN A 669 -26.94 -22.02 -6.04
CA ASN A 669 -26.64 -23.38 -6.50
C ASN A 669 -25.13 -23.69 -6.57
N CYS A 670 -24.40 -23.25 -5.56
CA CYS A 670 -22.97 -23.46 -5.34
C CYS A 670 -22.74 -24.13 -3.97
N ARG A 671 -21.47 -24.29 -3.59
CA ARG A 671 -21.06 -24.76 -2.26
C ARG A 671 -19.80 -24.03 -1.79
N ILE A 672 -19.53 -24.12 -0.50
CA ILE A 672 -18.25 -23.70 0.08
C ILE A 672 -17.20 -24.75 -0.31
N PRO A 673 -15.99 -24.35 -0.77
CA PRO A 673 -14.91 -25.27 -1.14
C PRO A 673 -14.31 -25.98 0.09
N THR A 674 -13.71 -27.15 -0.12
CA THR A 674 -12.92 -27.81 0.94
C THR A 674 -11.58 -27.08 1.16
N PHE A 675 -10.92 -27.35 2.27
CA PHE A 675 -9.57 -26.84 2.56
C PHE A 675 -8.57 -27.14 1.43
N GLU A 676 -8.58 -28.38 0.92
CA GLU A 676 -7.72 -28.80 -0.19
C GLU A 676 -8.06 -28.09 -1.49
N GLU A 677 -9.35 -27.84 -1.77
CA GLU A 677 -9.78 -27.09 -2.95
C GLU A 677 -9.32 -25.64 -2.89
N VAL A 678 -9.42 -24.97 -1.73
CA VAL A 678 -8.89 -23.60 -1.58
C VAL A 678 -7.37 -23.57 -1.78
N ARG A 679 -6.63 -24.51 -1.21
CA ARG A 679 -5.17 -24.64 -1.46
C ARG A 679 -4.87 -24.88 -2.94
N SER A 680 -5.70 -25.66 -3.63
CA SER A 680 -5.60 -25.90 -5.08
C SER A 680 -5.91 -24.64 -5.91
N ILE A 681 -6.85 -23.79 -5.49
CA ILE A 681 -7.10 -22.46 -6.07
C ILE A 681 -5.85 -21.59 -5.92
N TYR A 682 -5.28 -21.50 -4.72
CA TYR A 682 -4.10 -20.66 -4.46
C TYR A 682 -2.92 -21.07 -5.33
N GLN A 683 -2.62 -22.37 -5.40
CA GLN A 683 -1.55 -22.88 -6.25
C GLN A 683 -1.81 -22.57 -7.74
N TYR A 684 -3.05 -22.70 -8.20
CA TYR A 684 -3.40 -22.40 -9.60
C TYR A 684 -3.35 -20.91 -9.93
N SER A 685 -3.80 -20.03 -9.02
CA SER A 685 -3.74 -18.58 -9.16
C SER A 685 -2.30 -18.09 -9.38
N ILE A 686 -1.32 -18.67 -8.65
CA ILE A 686 0.11 -18.37 -8.83
C ILE A 686 0.58 -18.75 -10.24
N LEU A 687 0.12 -19.89 -10.78
CA LEU A 687 0.47 -20.32 -12.13
C LEU A 687 -0.07 -19.40 -13.21
N LEU A 688 -1.31 -18.95 -13.07
CA LEU A 688 -1.91 -18.00 -13.99
C LEU A 688 -1.12 -16.68 -14.00
N LYS A 689 -0.73 -16.16 -12.82
CA LYS A 689 0.09 -14.95 -12.69
C LYS A 689 1.44 -15.09 -13.40
N HIS A 690 2.12 -16.23 -13.27
CA HIS A 690 3.39 -16.46 -13.97
C HIS A 690 3.25 -16.57 -15.50
N GLN A 691 2.14 -17.11 -15.99
CA GLN A 691 1.86 -17.21 -17.43
C GLN A 691 1.57 -15.83 -18.04
N GLU A 692 0.85 -14.96 -17.32
CA GLU A 692 0.63 -13.57 -17.71
C GLU A 692 1.98 -12.83 -17.83
N THR A 693 2.83 -12.87 -16.79
CA THR A 693 4.12 -12.16 -16.79
C THR A 693 5.10 -12.65 -17.85
N ASN A 694 5.09 -13.95 -18.19
CA ASN A 694 5.99 -14.50 -19.21
C ASN A 694 5.49 -14.27 -20.64
N SER A 695 4.19 -14.05 -20.82
CA SER A 695 3.60 -13.75 -22.14
C SER A 695 3.89 -12.32 -22.59
N GLU A 696 4.17 -11.41 -21.64
CA GLU A 696 4.55 -10.01 -21.91
C GLU A 696 6.04 -9.83 -22.30
N VAL A 697 6.89 -10.87 -22.18
CA VAL A 697 8.37 -10.76 -22.35
C VAL A 697 8.89 -11.34 -23.68
N LEU A 698 8.05 -11.57 -24.69
CA LEU A 698 8.53 -11.96 -26.03
C LEU A 698 8.58 -10.75 -26.98
N PRO A 699 9.77 -10.20 -27.31
CA PRO A 699 9.88 -9.28 -28.42
C PRO A 699 9.61 -10.05 -29.72
N THR A 700 8.68 -9.53 -30.51
CA THR A 700 8.54 -9.86 -31.92
C THR A 700 9.81 -9.51 -32.67
N ASN A 701 10.74 -10.45 -32.81
CA ASN A 701 11.80 -10.39 -33.81
C ASN A 701 11.38 -11.23 -35.02
N GLY A 702 11.12 -10.52 -36.11
CA GLY A 702 10.87 -11.10 -37.41
C GLY A 702 12.12 -11.68 -38.07
N CYS A 703 11.83 -12.56 -39.03
CA CYS A 703 12.61 -12.97 -40.20
C CYS A 703 14.08 -13.38 -40.04
N SER A 704 14.34 -14.66 -40.32
CA SER A 704 15.01 -15.03 -41.58
C SER A 704 14.84 -16.51 -41.92
N ASP A 705 14.41 -16.73 -43.17
CA ASP A 705 14.75 -17.77 -44.14
C ASP A 705 14.91 -19.23 -43.69
N ASP A 706 14.02 -20.10 -44.20
CA ASP A 706 14.49 -21.19 -45.05
C ASP A 706 13.41 -21.70 -46.02
N ILE A 707 13.84 -21.80 -47.27
CA ILE A 707 13.10 -22.15 -48.48
C ILE A 707 13.06 -23.68 -48.63
N ASN A 708 11.88 -24.26 -48.85
CA ASN A 708 11.66 -25.25 -49.92
C ASN A 708 10.19 -25.68 -50.09
N GLY A 709 9.60 -25.26 -51.22
CA GLY A 709 9.16 -26.20 -52.26
C GLY A 709 7.78 -26.88 -52.16
N ASN A 710 6.83 -26.25 -52.86
CA ASN A 710 5.78 -26.83 -53.73
C ASN A 710 4.50 -27.47 -53.14
N GLY A 711 3.37 -26.86 -53.52
CA GLY A 711 2.07 -27.51 -53.62
C GLY A 711 0.89 -26.53 -53.59
N PHE A 712 0.49 -26.01 -54.75
CA PHE A 712 -0.75 -25.25 -54.94
C PHE A 712 -1.98 -26.16 -54.73
N ASP A 713 -2.96 -25.72 -53.94
CA ASP A 713 -4.39 -25.88 -54.21
C ASP A 713 -5.23 -24.91 -53.35
N GLU A 714 -6.13 -24.18 -54.02
CA GLU A 714 -7.04 -23.15 -53.50
C GLU A 714 -8.35 -23.76 -52.90
N PRO A 715 -9.25 -22.99 -52.25
CA PRO A 715 -9.73 -23.30 -50.91
C PRO A 715 -11.09 -24.01 -50.89
N GLN A 716 -11.22 -25.03 -50.03
CA GLN A 716 -12.53 -25.56 -49.59
C GLN A 716 -12.78 -25.25 -48.11
N SER A 717 -13.97 -24.70 -47.86
CA SER A 717 -14.54 -24.34 -46.57
C SER A 717 -14.34 -25.39 -45.47
N ARG A 718 -13.75 -24.98 -44.34
CA ARG A 718 -13.71 -25.81 -43.12
C ARG A 718 -14.54 -25.19 -42.00
N LYS A 719 -15.53 -25.97 -41.58
CA LYS A 719 -16.27 -25.86 -40.32
C LYS A 719 -15.30 -25.94 -39.12
N PRO A 720 -15.64 -25.37 -37.95
CA PRO A 720 -14.79 -25.46 -36.77
C PRO A 720 -14.69 -26.92 -36.33
N ARG A 721 -13.47 -27.45 -36.32
CA ARG A 721 -13.14 -28.77 -35.78
C ARG A 721 -12.76 -28.57 -34.31
N ALA A 722 -13.37 -29.36 -33.42
CA ALA A 722 -12.99 -29.42 -32.01
C ALA A 722 -11.51 -29.83 -31.87
N PRO A 723 -10.76 -29.31 -30.89
CA PRO A 723 -9.38 -29.73 -30.70
C PRO A 723 -9.34 -31.14 -30.09
N ASP A 724 -8.68 -32.03 -30.80
CA ASP A 724 -8.31 -33.36 -30.31
C ASP A 724 -7.39 -33.26 -29.08
N HIS A 725 -7.57 -34.23 -28.17
CA HIS A 725 -6.75 -34.44 -26.99
C HIS A 725 -5.24 -34.50 -27.32
N GLN A 726 -4.52 -33.42 -27.02
CA GLN A 726 -3.10 -33.47 -26.74
C GLN A 726 -2.90 -33.40 -25.22
N PRO A 727 -2.07 -34.27 -24.63
CA PRO A 727 -1.74 -34.15 -23.22
C PRO A 727 -0.93 -32.87 -23.05
N VAL A 728 -1.51 -31.89 -22.36
CA VAL A 728 -0.78 -30.72 -21.87
C VAL A 728 0.30 -31.27 -20.94
N SER A 729 1.56 -31.11 -21.36
CA SER A 729 2.71 -31.34 -20.49
C SER A 729 2.52 -30.50 -19.23
N GLN A 730 2.25 -31.14 -18.09
CA GLN A 730 2.22 -30.47 -16.80
C GLN A 730 3.61 -29.88 -16.56
N ALA A 731 3.73 -28.57 -16.67
CA ALA A 731 4.91 -27.87 -16.15
C ALA A 731 5.03 -28.23 -14.67
N SER A 732 6.11 -28.92 -14.30
CA SER A 732 6.42 -29.21 -12.91
C SER A 732 6.70 -27.89 -12.21
N VAL A 733 5.71 -27.38 -11.50
CA VAL A 733 5.86 -26.19 -10.67
C VAL A 733 6.84 -26.55 -9.56
N GLY A 734 7.87 -25.71 -9.37
CA GLY A 734 8.70 -25.79 -8.18
C GLY A 734 7.82 -25.72 -6.91
N ARG A 735 8.33 -26.25 -5.80
CA ARG A 735 7.63 -26.20 -4.51
C ARG A 735 7.23 -24.74 -4.20
N VAL A 736 5.96 -24.50 -3.89
CA VAL A 736 5.47 -23.18 -3.46
C VAL A 736 6.32 -22.71 -2.28
N PRO A 737 6.86 -21.47 -2.29
CA PRO A 737 7.67 -20.96 -1.18
C PRO A 737 6.82 -20.87 0.09
N VAL A 738 7.44 -21.06 1.27
CA VAL A 738 6.75 -21.02 2.57
C VAL A 738 6.03 -19.69 2.82
N TYR A 739 6.58 -18.60 2.27
CA TYR A 739 6.04 -17.26 2.35
C TYR A 739 5.86 -16.68 0.95
N ILE A 740 4.71 -16.07 0.69
CA ILE A 740 4.40 -15.42 -0.59
C ILE A 740 4.49 -13.90 -0.52
N ASP A 741 4.73 -13.28 -1.67
CA ASP A 741 4.57 -11.84 -1.82
C ASP A 741 3.09 -11.44 -1.64
N LEU A 742 2.84 -10.47 -0.76
CA LEU A 742 1.52 -9.93 -0.46
C LEU A 742 1.37 -8.47 -0.93
N ASP A 743 2.32 -7.93 -1.69
CA ASP A 743 2.18 -6.62 -2.31
C ASP A 743 0.93 -6.58 -3.20
N GLY A 744 0.27 -5.43 -3.20
CA GLY A 744 -1.03 -5.26 -3.84
C GLY A 744 -2.22 -5.79 -3.01
N TYR A 745 -2.06 -6.80 -2.14
CA TYR A 745 -3.15 -7.37 -1.37
C TYR A 745 -3.55 -6.53 -0.15
N ASN A 746 -4.77 -6.73 0.35
CA ASN A 746 -5.31 -6.03 1.51
C ASN A 746 -5.10 -6.84 2.79
N VAL A 747 -3.88 -6.81 3.31
CA VAL A 747 -3.44 -7.44 4.56
C VAL A 747 -2.59 -6.45 5.38
N GLY A 748 -2.24 -6.80 6.63
CA GLY A 748 -1.23 -6.04 7.38
C GLY A 748 -1.56 -4.57 7.63
N PHE A 749 -2.84 -4.24 7.86
CA PHE A 749 -3.29 -2.87 8.17
C PHE A 749 -3.04 -1.85 7.05
N LYS A 750 -2.95 -2.31 5.79
CA LYS A 750 -2.74 -1.44 4.63
C LYS A 750 -3.84 -0.38 4.51
N HIS A 751 -5.10 -0.79 4.60
CA HIS A 751 -6.27 0.09 4.46
C HIS A 751 -7.09 0.26 5.73
N TRP A 752 -6.92 -0.58 6.75
CA TRP A 752 -7.72 -0.59 7.98
C TRP A 752 -9.22 -0.93 7.79
N HIS A 753 -9.61 -1.43 6.61
CA HIS A 753 -10.95 -1.89 6.29
C HIS A 753 -10.93 -2.86 5.10
N PRO A 754 -11.99 -3.65 4.86
CA PRO A 754 -12.14 -4.43 3.63
C PRO A 754 -12.17 -3.53 2.38
N THR A 755 -11.60 -3.98 1.27
CA THR A 755 -11.53 -3.23 0.01
C THR A 755 -12.40 -3.89 -1.07
N PRO A 756 -12.81 -3.14 -2.10
CA PRO A 756 -13.56 -3.72 -3.22
C PRO A 756 -12.81 -4.86 -3.92
N VAL A 757 -13.58 -5.83 -4.43
CA VAL A 757 -13.06 -7.00 -5.16
C VAL A 757 -13.61 -7.12 -6.58
N THR A 758 -14.62 -6.32 -6.94
CA THR A 758 -15.36 -6.47 -8.21
C THR A 758 -14.53 -6.18 -9.44
N GLN A 759 -13.46 -5.39 -9.33
CA GLN A 759 -12.49 -5.12 -10.37
C GLN A 759 -11.65 -6.36 -10.77
N ASN A 760 -11.61 -7.38 -9.92
CA ASN A 760 -10.84 -8.62 -10.15
C ASN A 760 -11.72 -9.80 -10.61
N GLY A 761 -12.97 -9.56 -11.02
CA GLY A 761 -13.90 -10.65 -11.36
C GLY A 761 -13.48 -11.51 -12.55
N ASN A 762 -12.62 -11.00 -13.43
CA ASN A 762 -12.01 -11.70 -14.57
C ASN A 762 -10.64 -12.32 -14.24
N LYS A 763 -10.27 -12.41 -12.96
CA LYS A 763 -9.06 -13.06 -12.47
C LYS A 763 -9.41 -14.04 -11.35
N LEU A 764 -8.60 -15.08 -11.18
CA LEU A 764 -8.75 -16.02 -10.07
C LEU A 764 -7.94 -15.52 -8.86
N SER A 765 -8.63 -14.97 -7.86
CA SER A 765 -8.07 -14.58 -6.57
C SER A 765 -7.35 -15.76 -5.91
N GLY A 766 -6.22 -15.46 -5.29
CA GLY A 766 -5.42 -16.42 -4.52
C GLY A 766 -5.28 -15.99 -3.06
N GLN A 767 -4.30 -16.57 -2.39
CA GLN A 767 -4.02 -16.32 -0.98
C GLN A 767 -3.81 -14.82 -0.69
N GLY A 768 -4.62 -14.25 0.21
CA GLY A 768 -4.59 -12.83 0.59
C GLY A 768 -5.34 -11.88 -0.34
N ASP A 769 -5.78 -12.35 -1.52
CA ASP A 769 -6.37 -11.54 -2.60
C ASP A 769 -7.91 -11.46 -2.52
N MET A 770 -8.45 -11.48 -1.29
CA MET A 770 -9.90 -11.55 -1.02
C MET A 770 -10.51 -10.23 -0.55
N GLY A 771 -9.80 -9.12 -0.74
CA GLY A 771 -10.25 -7.81 -0.27
C GLY A 771 -10.21 -7.64 1.25
N GLY A 772 -9.55 -8.55 1.97
CA GLY A 772 -9.29 -8.42 3.41
C GLY A 772 -10.29 -9.12 4.32
N VAL A 773 -10.80 -10.29 3.95
CA VAL A 773 -11.59 -11.17 4.83
C VAL A 773 -11.09 -12.61 4.75
N TRP A 774 -11.20 -13.34 5.85
CA TRP A 774 -10.93 -14.78 5.88
C TRP A 774 -11.94 -15.57 5.04
N GLU A 775 -11.45 -16.61 4.37
CA GLU A 775 -12.24 -17.51 3.54
C GLU A 775 -12.67 -18.75 4.32
N TRP A 776 -13.97 -19.02 4.39
CA TRP A 776 -14.48 -20.27 4.97
C TRP A 776 -14.21 -21.46 4.05
N THR A 777 -13.86 -22.59 4.66
CA THR A 777 -13.84 -23.90 4.00
C THR A 777 -14.90 -24.82 4.61
N SER A 778 -15.39 -25.78 3.82
CA SER A 778 -16.31 -26.81 4.30
C SER A 778 -15.62 -27.91 5.11
N SER A 779 -14.29 -27.86 5.26
CA SER A 779 -13.51 -28.84 6.02
C SER A 779 -13.50 -28.47 7.50
N SER A 780 -13.84 -29.42 8.37
CA SER A 780 -13.58 -29.30 9.80
C SER A 780 -12.10 -29.46 10.10
N LEU A 781 -11.63 -28.86 11.20
CA LEU A 781 -10.30 -29.08 11.76
C LEU A 781 -10.28 -30.47 12.40
N GLU A 782 -9.54 -31.39 11.77
CA GLU A 782 -9.44 -32.80 12.17
C GLU A 782 -7.98 -33.21 12.39
N VAL A 783 -7.78 -34.25 13.20
CA VAL A 783 -6.47 -34.89 13.35
C VAL A 783 -6.05 -35.48 12.01
N HIS A 784 -4.85 -35.14 11.52
CA HIS A 784 -4.29 -35.74 10.33
C HIS A 784 -3.12 -36.68 10.67
N GLU A 785 -2.75 -37.53 9.70
CA GLU A 785 -1.66 -38.49 9.87
C GLU A 785 -0.36 -37.78 10.27
N GLY A 786 0.31 -38.34 11.28
CA GLY A 786 1.57 -37.82 11.80
C GLY A 786 1.47 -36.59 12.72
N PHE A 787 0.28 -36.01 12.93
CA PHE A 787 0.09 -34.88 13.84
C PHE A 787 0.65 -35.19 15.24
N LYS A 788 1.36 -34.20 15.81
CA LYS A 788 1.84 -34.22 17.19
C LYS A 788 1.65 -32.84 17.81
N PRO A 789 1.04 -32.72 19.00
CA PRO A 789 0.96 -31.44 19.71
C PRO A 789 2.36 -30.86 19.94
N MET A 790 2.49 -29.54 19.88
CA MET A 790 3.78 -28.90 20.15
C MET A 790 4.16 -29.01 21.63
N GLU A 791 5.44 -29.17 21.94
CA GLU A 791 5.89 -29.37 23.32
C GLU A 791 5.68 -28.12 24.21
N LEU A 792 5.92 -26.92 23.68
CA LEU A 792 5.81 -25.67 24.42
C LEU A 792 4.34 -25.26 24.71
N TYR A 793 3.41 -25.65 23.85
CA TYR A 793 1.99 -25.29 23.93
C TYR A 793 1.05 -26.42 23.41
N PRO A 794 1.00 -27.57 24.09
CA PRO A 794 0.36 -28.79 23.57
C PRO A 794 -1.17 -28.70 23.41
N LYS A 795 -1.82 -27.72 24.04
CA LYS A 795 -3.27 -27.50 23.97
C LYS A 795 -3.68 -26.49 22.89
N TYR A 796 -2.75 -26.01 22.06
CA TYR A 796 -3.03 -24.99 21.04
C TYR A 796 -4.01 -25.49 19.97
N THR A 797 -3.74 -26.65 19.37
CA THR A 797 -4.65 -27.25 18.37
C THR A 797 -5.45 -28.41 18.95
N ALA A 798 -4.81 -29.27 19.76
CA ALA A 798 -5.37 -30.58 20.11
C ALA A 798 -6.76 -30.53 20.78
N ASP A 799 -7.04 -29.47 21.55
CA ASP A 799 -8.34 -29.27 22.22
C ASP A 799 -9.50 -28.98 21.24
N PHE A 800 -9.20 -28.63 19.98
CA PHE A 800 -10.18 -28.16 18.98
C PHE A 800 -10.58 -29.22 17.95
N PHE A 801 -10.00 -30.42 17.99
CA PHE A 801 -10.37 -31.56 17.15
C PHE A 801 -11.70 -32.20 17.58
N GLY A 802 -12.79 -31.46 17.35
CA GLY A 802 -14.14 -31.87 17.75
C GLY A 802 -15.13 -32.00 16.60
N GLY A 803 -14.71 -31.79 15.35
CA GLY A 803 -15.61 -31.76 14.18
C GLY A 803 -16.58 -30.56 14.16
N LYS A 804 -16.38 -29.58 15.05
CA LYS A 804 -17.24 -28.39 15.20
C LYS A 804 -16.61 -27.08 14.70
N HIS A 805 -15.35 -27.12 14.29
CA HIS A 805 -14.58 -25.95 13.87
C HIS A 805 -14.21 -26.07 12.41
N ASN A 806 -14.74 -25.19 11.56
CA ASN A 806 -14.35 -25.13 10.15
C ASN A 806 -13.02 -24.37 9.98
N ILE A 807 -12.18 -24.84 9.05
CA ILE A 807 -10.92 -24.18 8.72
C ILE A 807 -11.23 -22.91 7.91
N VAL A 808 -10.52 -21.83 8.22
CA VAL A 808 -10.52 -20.57 7.45
C VAL A 808 -9.11 -20.26 6.94
N LEU A 809 -9.01 -19.64 5.76
CA LEU A 809 -7.72 -19.33 5.10
C LEU A 809 -7.66 -17.88 4.57
N GLY A 810 -6.48 -17.48 4.11
CA GLY A 810 -6.27 -16.24 3.33
C GLY A 810 -5.88 -15.00 4.14
N GLY A 811 -6.31 -14.89 5.39
CA GLY A 811 -6.10 -13.69 6.20
C GLY A 811 -7.11 -12.57 5.90
N SER A 812 -7.15 -11.58 6.80
CA SER A 812 -7.95 -10.37 6.66
C SER A 812 -7.08 -9.12 6.46
N TRP A 813 -7.73 -7.96 6.29
CA TRP A 813 -7.05 -6.65 6.27
C TRP A 813 -6.24 -6.36 7.54
N ALA A 814 -6.53 -7.05 8.65
CA ALA A 814 -5.84 -6.92 9.93
C ALA A 814 -4.83 -8.05 10.21
N THR A 815 -4.80 -9.11 9.39
CA THR A 815 -3.90 -10.24 9.65
C THR A 815 -2.46 -9.86 9.31
N HIS A 816 -1.54 -10.18 10.22
CA HIS A 816 -0.12 -9.90 10.02
C HIS A 816 0.44 -10.73 8.83
N PRO A 817 1.28 -10.16 7.95
CA PRO A 817 1.84 -10.84 6.77
C PRO A 817 2.56 -12.16 7.05
N ARG A 818 3.23 -12.31 8.20
CA ARG A 818 3.82 -13.61 8.64
C ARG A 818 2.80 -14.74 8.79
N ILE A 819 1.53 -14.41 9.03
CA ILE A 819 0.43 -15.38 9.15
C ILE A 819 -0.29 -15.47 7.81
N ALA A 820 -0.71 -14.33 7.25
CA ALA A 820 -1.49 -14.30 6.00
C ALA A 820 -0.72 -14.86 4.78
N GLY A 821 0.60 -14.65 4.72
CA GLY A 821 1.44 -15.08 3.62
C GLY A 821 2.03 -16.48 3.77
N ARG A 822 1.77 -17.18 4.88
CA ARG A 822 2.30 -18.53 5.10
C ARG A 822 1.52 -19.57 4.29
N THR A 823 2.20 -20.41 3.52
CA THR A 823 1.56 -21.35 2.58
C THR A 823 1.32 -22.75 3.14
N THR A 824 1.48 -22.92 4.45
CA THR A 824 1.59 -24.23 5.12
C THR A 824 0.23 -24.84 5.45
#